data_AF-A0A8T0Q5E1-F1
#
_entry.id   AF-A0A8T0Q5E1-F1
#
_cell.length_a   1.000
_cell.length_b   1.000
_cell.length_c   1.000
_cell.angle_alpha   90.00
_cell.angle_beta   90.00
_cell.angle_gamma   90.00
#
_symmetry.space_group_name_H-M   'P 1'
#
loop_
_entity.id
_entity.type
_entity.pdbx_description
1 polymer ?
#
loop_
_entity_poly.entity_id
_entity_poly.type
_entity_poly.pdbx_seq_one_letter_code
_entity_poly.pdbx_strand_id
1 'polypeptide(L)'
;MCSSAGLLATLLESAEKLLVEMDPGSSWDGTPLLQCIQLLGGHSLSVKDLHSWLGLVRKALGTSWATPLMLALEKAMGSEETRGPAATFEFDGESSGLLGPGDSRWPFLNGYGFATWIYIESFSDTLSTATAAAAIAAAAAATSGKSSAMSAAAAASALAGEGTAHMPRLFSFLSSDNQGVEAYFHGQFLVVESVGGRGKKASLHFTHAFKPQCWYFVGLEHTNKHGLLGKGESELRLYVDGSLYESRPFEFPRISKPLAFCCIGTNSPPTIAGLQRRRRQCPLFAEMGPVYIFKEPIGPDRMRRLASRGGDTLPSFGNGAGLPWKATNDHVKSMAEESFALNNEMGASLHLLYHPSLLTGRFCPDASPSGSSGTHRRPAEVLGLVHVSSRVRPAESLWALAYGGPMALLPLTISNVLMDSLEPTPGDLSLSFATVSLSAPVFRIISLAIQHPGNNEELCRAFAPELLSRVLHYLLQALSKLESGEEALTDEELVAAIVSLCQSQRNNHELKVQLFSSLLLDLKLWSSCRYGLQKKLLSSLADMVFTESACMRDAKAMQMLLDGCRRCYWAIQEPDSIDNFALTGTKRSLGEVNALVDELLVVIELMLGAASSTAVSDDVRCLIGFIVECPQPNQVLGTLDY
;
A
#
# COMPACT_ATOMS: atom_id res chain seq x y z
N MET A 1 -7.79 -18.27 -4.36
CA MET A 1 -7.65 -19.77 -4.30
C MET A 1 -6.37 -20.33 -3.61
N CYS A 2 -5.15 -19.92 -3.97
CA CYS A 2 -3.92 -20.54 -3.40
C CYS A 2 -3.80 -20.38 -1.88
N SER A 3 -4.21 -19.24 -1.35
CA SER A 3 -4.20 -18.96 0.09
C SER A 3 -5.19 -19.83 0.86
N SER A 4 -6.41 -20.02 0.34
CA SER A 4 -7.40 -20.89 0.97
C SER A 4 -7.02 -22.38 0.89
N ALA A 5 -6.22 -22.76 -0.11
CA ALA A 5 -5.65 -24.11 -0.21
C ALA A 5 -4.45 -24.35 0.71
N GLY A 6 -3.97 -23.35 1.46
CA GLY A 6 -2.83 -23.51 2.38
C GLY A 6 -1.47 -23.65 1.68
N LEU A 7 -1.33 -23.12 0.45
CA LEU A 7 -0.09 -23.25 -0.31
C LEU A 7 1.10 -22.58 0.39
N LEU A 8 0.89 -21.40 0.98
CA LEU A 8 1.95 -20.69 1.71
C LEU A 8 2.50 -21.52 2.87
N ALA A 9 1.64 -22.14 3.69
CA ALA A 9 2.05 -23.02 4.76
C ALA A 9 2.92 -24.19 4.24
N THR A 10 2.50 -24.80 3.14
CA THR A 10 3.24 -25.90 2.49
C THR A 10 4.63 -25.44 1.99
N LEU A 11 4.72 -24.23 1.42
CA LEU A 11 6.00 -23.68 0.97
C LEU A 11 6.92 -23.34 2.15
N LEU A 12 6.37 -22.82 3.26
CA LEU A 12 7.13 -22.55 4.48
C LEU A 12 7.68 -23.85 5.09
N GLU A 13 6.87 -24.91 5.17
CA GLU A 13 7.33 -26.23 5.62
C GLU A 13 8.42 -26.81 4.69
N SER A 14 8.29 -26.62 3.38
CA SER A 14 9.29 -27.05 2.41
C SER A 14 10.58 -26.23 2.55
N ALA A 15 10.47 -24.93 2.78
CA ALA A 15 11.61 -24.05 3.02
C ALA A 15 12.35 -24.44 4.31
N GLU A 16 11.64 -24.83 5.37
CA GLU A 16 12.30 -25.32 6.58
C GLU A 16 13.20 -26.53 6.30
N LYS A 17 12.67 -27.56 5.62
CA LYS A 17 13.42 -28.77 5.28
C LYS A 17 14.62 -28.50 4.38
N LEU A 18 14.46 -27.60 3.40
CA LEU A 18 15.49 -27.34 2.40
C LEU A 18 16.55 -26.34 2.87
N LEU A 19 16.17 -25.35 3.69
CA LEU A 19 17.05 -24.25 4.08
C LEU A 19 17.75 -24.50 5.42
N VAL A 20 17.13 -25.29 6.30
CA VAL A 20 17.64 -25.53 7.66
C VAL A 20 18.13 -26.98 7.83
N GLU A 21 17.43 -27.96 7.26
CA GLU A 21 17.74 -29.38 7.49
C GLU A 21 18.68 -30.02 6.44
N MET A 22 18.88 -29.40 5.27
CA MET A 22 19.79 -29.92 4.22
C MET A 22 21.23 -29.44 4.38
N ASP A 23 22.18 -30.31 4.01
CA ASP A 23 23.63 -30.04 4.09
C ASP A 23 24.06 -28.81 3.26
N PRO A 24 24.94 -27.94 3.80
CA PRO A 24 25.42 -26.70 3.16
C PRO A 24 26.27 -26.92 1.89
N GLY A 25 26.55 -28.17 1.51
CA GLY A 25 27.33 -28.53 0.32
C GLY A 25 26.52 -28.62 -0.98
N SER A 26 25.20 -28.40 -0.95
CA SER A 26 24.36 -28.44 -2.14
C SER A 26 24.26 -27.07 -2.82
N SER A 27 24.56 -27.00 -4.12
CA SER A 27 24.53 -25.77 -4.94
C SER A 27 23.09 -25.32 -5.29
N TRP A 28 22.15 -25.47 -4.36
CA TRP A 28 20.74 -25.26 -4.62
C TRP A 28 20.37 -23.79 -4.49
N ASP A 29 19.76 -23.24 -5.54
CA ASP A 29 19.23 -21.87 -5.54
C ASP A 29 17.81 -21.85 -4.95
N GLY A 30 17.71 -21.41 -3.69
CA GLY A 30 16.44 -21.23 -2.98
C GLY A 30 15.68 -19.95 -3.33
N THR A 31 16.23 -19.09 -4.19
CA THR A 31 15.61 -17.80 -4.56
C THR A 31 14.20 -17.95 -5.13
N PRO A 32 13.89 -18.90 -6.03
CA PRO A 32 12.53 -19.08 -6.54
C PRO A 32 11.51 -19.44 -5.45
N LEU A 33 11.92 -20.27 -4.47
CA LEU A 33 11.05 -20.63 -3.34
C LEU A 33 10.73 -19.40 -2.49
N LEU A 34 11.73 -18.58 -2.18
CA LEU A 34 11.54 -17.32 -1.45
C LEU A 34 10.64 -16.34 -2.22
N GLN A 35 10.77 -16.25 -3.54
CA GLN A 35 9.89 -15.43 -4.37
C GLN A 35 8.44 -15.91 -4.32
N CYS A 36 8.19 -17.23 -4.36
CA CYS A 36 6.85 -17.77 -4.21
C CYS A 36 6.26 -17.47 -2.81
N ILE A 37 7.05 -17.65 -1.75
CA ILE A 37 6.65 -17.32 -0.38
C ILE A 37 6.33 -15.82 -0.25
N GLN A 38 7.19 -14.97 -0.81
CA GLN A 38 6.99 -13.51 -0.86
C GLN A 38 5.68 -13.13 -1.57
N LEU A 39 5.45 -13.63 -2.79
CA LEU A 39 4.27 -13.29 -3.57
C LEU A 39 2.98 -13.76 -2.90
N LEU A 40 2.96 -15.00 -2.39
CA LEU A 40 1.79 -15.53 -1.69
C LEU A 40 1.55 -14.80 -0.37
N GLY A 41 2.60 -14.51 0.39
CA GLY A 41 2.52 -13.73 1.62
C GLY A 41 2.04 -12.30 1.40
N GLY A 42 2.48 -11.65 0.32
CA GLY A 42 2.02 -10.31 -0.06
C GLY A 42 0.54 -10.28 -0.44
N HIS A 43 0.04 -11.34 -1.09
CA HIS A 43 -1.38 -11.48 -1.40
C HIS A 43 -2.22 -11.79 -0.15
N SER A 44 -1.82 -12.77 0.67
CA SER A 44 -2.48 -13.09 1.94
C SER A 44 -1.55 -13.82 2.89
N LEU A 45 -1.39 -13.29 4.10
CA LEU A 45 -0.58 -13.87 5.16
C LEU A 45 -1.43 -13.98 6.42
N SER A 46 -1.77 -15.21 6.84
CA SER A 46 -2.50 -15.42 8.10
C SER A 46 -1.58 -15.28 9.31
N VAL A 47 -2.14 -15.07 10.51
CA VAL A 47 -1.36 -15.02 11.76
C VAL A 47 -0.56 -16.31 11.98
N LYS A 48 -1.16 -17.47 11.65
CA LYS A 48 -0.51 -18.77 11.75
C LYS A 48 0.69 -18.85 10.80
N ASP A 49 0.52 -18.45 9.55
CA ASP A 49 1.59 -18.51 8.55
C ASP A 49 2.71 -17.51 8.86
N LEU A 50 2.36 -16.31 9.33
CA LEU A 50 3.34 -15.33 9.83
C LEU A 50 4.14 -15.91 10.99
N HIS A 51 3.47 -16.53 11.97
CA HIS A 51 4.16 -17.17 13.08
C HIS A 51 5.12 -18.28 12.62
N SER A 52 4.69 -19.13 11.68
CA SER A 52 5.54 -20.16 11.07
C SER A 52 6.74 -19.55 10.32
N TRP A 53 6.52 -18.47 9.57
CA TRP A 53 7.59 -17.78 8.83
C TRP A 53 8.63 -17.16 9.79
N LEU A 54 8.18 -16.47 10.84
CA LEU A 54 9.10 -15.94 11.86
C LEU A 54 9.82 -17.07 12.62
N GLY A 55 9.14 -18.19 12.87
CA GLY A 55 9.75 -19.40 13.41
C GLY A 55 10.84 -19.96 12.51
N LEU A 56 10.61 -19.98 11.20
CA LEU A 56 11.60 -20.38 10.19
C LEU A 56 12.81 -19.43 10.17
N VAL A 57 12.58 -18.10 10.18
CA VAL A 57 13.67 -17.10 10.30
C VAL A 57 14.52 -17.38 11.54
N ARG A 58 13.88 -17.66 12.68
CA ARG A 58 14.57 -17.97 13.93
C ARG A 58 15.41 -19.26 13.83
N LYS A 59 14.88 -20.31 13.20
CA LYS A 59 15.62 -21.57 12.98
C LYS A 59 16.78 -21.40 12.01
N ALA A 60 16.66 -20.48 11.05
CA ALA A 60 17.69 -20.15 10.08
C ALA A 60 18.77 -19.19 10.62
N LEU A 61 18.66 -18.69 11.86
CA LEU A 61 19.67 -17.81 12.46
C LEU A 61 21.06 -18.49 12.44
N GLY A 62 22.07 -17.75 12.00
CA GLY A 62 23.43 -18.27 11.81
C GLY A 62 23.67 -18.95 10.46
N THR A 63 22.64 -19.08 9.61
CA THR A 63 22.77 -19.53 8.22
C THR A 63 22.69 -18.34 7.25
N SER A 64 23.08 -18.55 5.99
CA SER A 64 22.93 -17.55 4.91
C SER A 64 21.47 -17.24 4.56
N TRP A 65 20.49 -17.95 5.12
CA TRP A 65 19.07 -17.84 4.74
C TRP A 65 18.22 -16.96 5.66
N ALA A 66 18.67 -16.63 6.87
CA ALA A 66 17.90 -15.80 7.81
C ALA A 66 17.56 -14.43 7.21
N THR A 67 18.57 -13.71 6.68
CA THR A 67 18.38 -12.39 6.09
C THR A 67 17.51 -12.44 4.82
N PRO A 68 17.74 -13.34 3.83
CA PRO A 68 16.83 -13.51 2.70
C PRO A 68 15.37 -13.80 3.08
N LEU A 69 15.13 -14.65 4.08
CA LEU A 69 13.78 -14.94 4.57
C LEU A 69 13.10 -13.70 5.17
N MET A 70 13.86 -12.89 5.92
CA MET A 70 13.34 -11.65 6.50
C MET A 70 13.09 -10.58 5.43
N LEU A 71 13.97 -10.47 4.42
CA LEU A 71 13.79 -9.59 3.27
C LEU A 71 12.58 -10.00 2.41
N ALA A 72 12.31 -11.31 2.28
CA ALA A 72 11.12 -11.79 1.60
C ALA A 72 9.84 -11.37 2.35
N LEU A 73 9.85 -11.38 3.69
CA LEU A 73 8.75 -10.86 4.49
C LEU A 73 8.61 -9.34 4.35
N GLU A 74 9.73 -8.60 4.34
CA GLU A 74 9.75 -7.15 4.09
C GLU A 74 9.10 -6.81 2.74
N LYS A 75 9.48 -7.53 1.68
CA LYS A 75 8.89 -7.33 0.36
C LYS A 75 7.41 -7.73 0.30
N ALA A 76 7.00 -8.79 1.00
CA ALA A 76 5.59 -9.17 1.12
C ALA A 76 4.77 -8.07 1.82
N MET A 77 5.32 -7.46 2.88
CA MET A 77 4.70 -6.34 3.59
C MET A 77 4.51 -5.10 2.69
N GLY A 78 5.44 -4.84 1.78
CA GLY A 78 5.42 -3.69 0.86
C GLY A 78 4.83 -3.98 -0.51
N SER A 79 4.21 -5.15 -0.71
CA SER A 79 3.71 -5.60 -2.02
C SER A 79 2.52 -4.76 -2.48
N GLU A 80 2.41 -4.46 -3.78
CA GLU A 80 1.25 -3.72 -4.34
C GLU A 80 -0.07 -4.49 -4.17
N GLU A 81 0.01 -5.82 -4.05
CA GLU A 81 -1.09 -6.73 -3.74
C GLU A 81 -1.80 -6.37 -2.42
N THR A 82 -1.07 -5.77 -1.46
CA THR A 82 -1.61 -5.38 -0.15
C THR A 82 -2.59 -4.21 -0.22
N ARG A 83 -2.61 -3.45 -1.34
CA ARG A 83 -3.54 -2.32 -1.55
C ARG A 83 -4.97 -2.78 -1.82
N GLY A 84 -5.17 -4.03 -2.23
CA GLY A 84 -6.47 -4.55 -2.62
C GLY A 84 -7.45 -4.72 -1.46
N PRO A 85 -8.77 -4.82 -1.74
CA PRO A 85 -9.79 -5.06 -0.72
C PRO A 85 -9.62 -6.39 0.03
N ALA A 86 -9.92 -6.50 1.31
CA ALA A 86 -9.80 -7.75 2.08
C ALA A 86 -10.73 -8.87 1.59
N ALA A 87 -11.85 -8.51 0.96
CA ALA A 87 -12.78 -9.45 0.35
C ALA A 87 -13.09 -9.06 -1.10
N THR A 88 -13.07 -10.02 -2.01
CA THR A 88 -13.29 -9.80 -3.45
C THR A 88 -14.15 -10.89 -4.08
N PHE A 89 -14.90 -10.54 -5.12
CA PHE A 89 -15.50 -11.50 -6.05
C PHE A 89 -14.41 -12.01 -7.01
N GLU A 90 -14.13 -13.32 -7.01
CA GLU A 90 -13.27 -13.98 -8.00
C GLU A 90 -14.10 -14.37 -9.22
N PHE A 91 -13.74 -13.81 -10.38
CA PHE A 91 -14.27 -14.20 -11.69
C PHE A 91 -13.24 -15.05 -12.43
N ASP A 92 -13.67 -16.21 -12.92
CA ASP A 92 -12.88 -17.27 -13.55
C ASP A 92 -12.50 -17.02 -15.04
N GLY A 93 -13.06 -16.01 -15.69
CA GLY A 93 -12.88 -15.76 -17.12
C GLY A 93 -13.62 -16.73 -18.06
N GLU A 94 -14.38 -17.69 -17.54
CA GLU A 94 -15.05 -18.73 -18.35
C GLU A 94 -16.59 -18.68 -18.24
N SER A 95 -17.14 -18.64 -17.03
CA SER A 95 -18.59 -18.71 -16.82
C SER A 95 -19.13 -17.79 -15.73
N SER A 96 -18.24 -17.20 -14.95
CA SER A 96 -18.55 -16.39 -13.78
C SER A 96 -19.17 -15.03 -14.12
N GLY A 97 -20.01 -14.53 -13.22
CA GLY A 97 -20.63 -13.21 -13.35
C GLY A 97 -21.63 -12.95 -12.22
N LEU A 98 -22.03 -11.69 -12.06
CA LEU A 98 -23.17 -11.33 -11.21
C LEU A 98 -24.30 -10.79 -12.07
N LEU A 99 -25.51 -11.29 -11.86
CA LEU A 99 -26.73 -10.81 -12.50
C LEU A 99 -27.54 -9.99 -11.49
N GLY A 100 -27.46 -8.67 -11.60
CA GLY A 100 -28.31 -7.75 -10.85
C GLY A 100 -29.76 -7.74 -11.35
N PRO A 101 -30.68 -7.14 -10.59
CA PRO A 101 -32.06 -6.97 -11.03
C PRO A 101 -32.13 -5.99 -12.21
N GLY A 102 -33.09 -6.22 -13.11
CA GLY A 102 -33.46 -5.22 -14.11
C GLY A 102 -34.10 -3.99 -13.46
N ASP A 103 -33.87 -2.80 -14.02
CA ASP A 103 -34.57 -1.56 -13.63
C ASP A 103 -35.24 -0.94 -14.86
N SER A 104 -36.50 -0.53 -14.70
CA SER A 104 -37.27 0.17 -15.72
C SER A 104 -36.94 1.64 -15.87
N ARG A 105 -36.20 2.22 -14.92
CA ARG A 105 -35.82 3.63 -14.89
C ARG A 105 -34.45 3.89 -15.49
N TRP A 106 -33.75 2.86 -15.92
CA TRP A 106 -32.48 2.99 -16.63
C TRP A 106 -32.71 3.21 -18.14
N PRO A 107 -31.94 4.08 -18.81
CA PRO A 107 -30.88 4.94 -18.27
C PRO A 107 -31.48 6.10 -17.48
N PHE A 108 -30.80 6.50 -16.41
CA PHE A 108 -31.26 7.60 -15.59
C PHE A 108 -31.10 8.94 -16.32
N LEU A 109 -32.04 9.85 -16.08
CA LEU A 109 -32.14 11.15 -16.76
C LEU A 109 -30.84 11.97 -16.70
N ASN A 110 -30.19 11.97 -15.53
CA ASN A 110 -28.98 12.76 -15.27
C ASN A 110 -27.67 12.03 -15.62
N GLY A 111 -27.76 10.81 -16.17
CA GLY A 111 -26.60 9.94 -16.43
C GLY A 111 -26.37 8.92 -15.31
N TYR A 112 -25.17 8.38 -15.16
CA TYR A 112 -24.89 7.32 -14.19
C TYR A 112 -23.43 7.36 -13.70
N GLY A 113 -23.18 6.65 -12.60
CA GLY A 113 -21.84 6.35 -12.11
C GLY A 113 -21.68 4.84 -11.87
N PHE A 114 -20.47 4.33 -12.10
CA PHE A 114 -20.04 2.98 -11.75
C PHE A 114 -18.68 3.08 -11.09
N ALA A 115 -18.48 2.40 -9.96
CA ALA A 115 -17.18 2.36 -9.31
C ALA A 115 -16.91 0.99 -8.69
N THR A 116 -15.66 0.52 -8.78
CA THR A 116 -15.22 -0.74 -8.17
C THR A 116 -13.70 -0.77 -8.05
N TRP A 117 -13.21 -1.56 -7.10
CA TRP A 117 -11.84 -2.07 -7.15
C TRP A 117 -11.77 -3.25 -8.12
N ILE A 118 -10.68 -3.38 -8.86
CA ILE A 118 -10.46 -4.47 -9.81
C ILE A 118 -8.97 -4.86 -9.87
N TYR A 119 -8.71 -6.16 -9.97
CA TYR A 119 -7.41 -6.76 -10.24
C TYR A 119 -7.57 -7.74 -11.38
N ILE A 120 -7.02 -7.41 -12.55
CA ILE A 120 -7.22 -8.19 -13.76
C ILE A 120 -6.11 -9.23 -13.86
N GLU A 121 -6.46 -10.51 -13.83
CA GLU A 121 -5.48 -11.59 -13.99
C GLU A 121 -4.99 -11.66 -15.43
N SER A 122 -5.93 -11.62 -16.38
CA SER A 122 -5.60 -11.59 -17.81
C SER A 122 -6.69 -10.92 -18.62
N PHE A 123 -6.27 -10.21 -19.68
CA PHE A 123 -7.16 -9.72 -20.73
C PHE A 123 -7.40 -10.77 -21.82
N SER A 124 -6.56 -11.81 -21.87
CA SER A 124 -6.62 -12.84 -22.91
C SER A 124 -7.61 -13.94 -22.56
N ASP A 125 -8.14 -14.58 -23.60
CA ASP A 125 -8.93 -15.80 -23.48
C ASP A 125 -8.02 -16.94 -22.98
N THR A 126 -8.26 -17.44 -21.78
CA THR A 126 -7.43 -18.49 -21.13
C THR A 126 -7.23 -19.73 -22.01
N LEU A 127 -8.17 -20.01 -22.94
CA LEU A 127 -8.05 -21.08 -23.92
C LEU A 127 -7.18 -20.73 -25.15
N SER A 128 -7.12 -19.45 -25.55
CA SER A 128 -6.43 -19.01 -26.76
C SER A 128 -5.01 -18.54 -26.51
N THR A 129 -4.58 -18.30 -25.26
CA THR A 129 -3.25 -17.75 -24.95
C THR A 129 -2.13 -18.71 -25.33
N ALA A 130 -2.32 -20.02 -25.17
CA ALA A 130 -1.34 -21.02 -25.61
C ALA A 130 -1.20 -21.07 -27.15
N THR A 131 -2.33 -20.98 -27.86
CA THR A 131 -2.37 -21.03 -29.33
C THR A 131 -1.91 -19.71 -29.96
N ALA A 132 -2.27 -18.58 -29.36
CA ALA A 132 -1.87 -17.25 -29.77
C ALA A 132 -0.39 -16.97 -29.43
N ALA A 133 0.12 -17.42 -28.28
CA ALA A 133 1.56 -17.34 -27.99
C ALA A 133 2.40 -18.17 -28.98
N ALA A 134 1.91 -19.36 -29.37
CA ALA A 134 2.54 -20.16 -30.42
C ALA A 134 2.47 -19.49 -31.81
N ALA A 135 1.34 -18.86 -32.15
CA ALA A 135 1.17 -18.13 -33.41
C ALA A 135 1.94 -16.79 -33.44
N ILE A 136 2.08 -16.11 -32.31
CA ILE A 136 2.86 -14.87 -32.14
C ILE A 136 4.36 -15.20 -32.18
N ALA A 137 4.81 -16.31 -31.60
CA ALA A 137 6.19 -16.79 -31.78
C ALA A 137 6.49 -17.09 -33.26
N ALA A 138 5.52 -17.64 -33.99
CA ALA A 138 5.64 -17.90 -35.43
C ALA A 138 5.56 -16.62 -36.30
N ALA A 139 4.76 -15.63 -35.90
CA ALA A 139 4.58 -14.37 -36.64
C ALA A 139 5.68 -13.35 -36.33
N ALA A 140 6.17 -13.29 -35.09
CA ALA A 140 7.32 -12.46 -34.70
C ALA A 140 8.62 -12.90 -35.39
N ALA A 141 8.74 -14.20 -35.70
CA ALA A 141 9.79 -14.70 -36.57
C ALA A 141 9.65 -14.24 -38.03
N ALA A 142 8.49 -13.76 -38.45
CA ALA A 142 8.17 -13.46 -39.85
C ALA A 142 8.11 -11.96 -40.21
N THR A 143 8.04 -11.03 -39.26
CA THR A 143 7.81 -9.60 -39.60
C THR A 143 8.72 -8.63 -38.86
N SER A 144 9.93 -8.49 -39.37
CA SER A 144 10.90 -7.44 -39.07
C SER A 144 10.59 -6.11 -39.82
N GLY A 145 9.51 -5.39 -39.49
CA GLY A 145 9.33 -4.07 -40.12
C GLY A 145 8.07 -3.25 -39.85
N LYS A 146 8.21 -2.27 -38.94
CA LYS A 146 7.63 -0.91 -38.92
C LYS A 146 6.10 -0.73 -39.09
N SER A 147 5.36 -0.74 -37.98
CA SER A 147 4.18 0.13 -37.75
C SER A 147 3.94 0.35 -36.24
N SER A 148 3.25 1.42 -35.84
CA SER A 148 3.02 1.77 -34.43
C SER A 148 1.84 1.00 -33.82
N ALA A 149 2.01 0.55 -32.57
CA ALA A 149 1.09 -0.37 -31.88
C ALA A 149 -0.37 0.13 -31.78
N MET A 150 -0.60 1.44 -31.74
CA MET A 150 -1.92 2.04 -31.51
C MET A 150 -2.82 2.05 -32.75
N SER A 151 -2.25 2.22 -33.96
CA SER A 151 -3.00 2.12 -35.21
C SER A 151 -3.29 0.67 -35.58
N ALA A 152 -2.39 -0.26 -35.22
CA ALA A 152 -2.60 -1.69 -35.36
C ALA A 152 -3.75 -2.20 -34.46
N ALA A 153 -3.85 -1.70 -33.21
CA ALA A 153 -4.94 -2.05 -32.29
C ALA A 153 -6.32 -1.55 -32.77
N ALA A 154 -6.41 -0.32 -33.26
CA ALA A 154 -7.65 0.24 -33.79
C ALA A 154 -8.08 -0.44 -35.11
N ALA A 155 -7.13 -0.78 -35.98
CA ALA A 155 -7.40 -1.55 -37.19
C ALA A 155 -7.81 -3.00 -36.87
N ALA A 156 -7.18 -3.64 -35.87
CA ALA A 156 -7.56 -4.97 -35.40
C ALA A 156 -8.98 -4.98 -34.79
N SER A 157 -9.36 -3.94 -34.04
CA SER A 157 -10.74 -3.73 -33.55
C SER A 157 -11.77 -3.62 -34.69
N ALA A 158 -11.41 -2.96 -35.79
CA ALA A 158 -12.29 -2.77 -36.95
C ALA A 158 -12.38 -4.00 -37.87
N LEU A 159 -11.29 -4.79 -37.96
CA LEU A 159 -11.23 -6.05 -38.72
C LEU A 159 -11.81 -7.26 -37.95
N ALA A 160 -11.80 -7.21 -36.62
CA ALA A 160 -12.41 -8.22 -35.76
C ALA A 160 -13.94 -8.06 -35.70
N GLY A 161 -14.62 -8.33 -36.81
CA GLY A 161 -16.08 -8.43 -36.84
C GLY A 161 -16.61 -9.46 -35.84
N GLU A 162 -17.43 -8.99 -34.89
CA GLU A 162 -18.55 -9.62 -34.15
C GLU A 162 -18.52 -11.11 -33.67
N GLY A 163 -17.42 -11.87 -33.79
CA GLY A 163 -17.46 -13.31 -33.48
C GLY A 163 -16.22 -13.98 -32.87
N THR A 164 -15.05 -13.35 -32.79
CA THR A 164 -13.80 -14.10 -32.46
C THR A 164 -12.88 -13.48 -31.41
N ALA A 165 -12.92 -12.17 -31.14
CA ALA A 165 -12.07 -11.54 -30.13
C ALA A 165 -12.71 -11.62 -28.72
N HIS A 166 -11.97 -12.16 -27.75
CA HIS A 166 -12.36 -12.14 -26.34
C HIS A 166 -12.26 -10.71 -25.80
N MET A 167 -13.39 -10.16 -25.38
CA MET A 167 -13.48 -8.80 -24.84
C MET A 167 -14.10 -8.91 -23.44
N PRO A 168 -13.33 -9.07 -22.36
CA PRO A 168 -13.91 -9.34 -21.05
C PRO A 168 -14.72 -8.13 -20.55
N ARG A 169 -15.95 -8.37 -20.08
CA ARG A 169 -16.89 -7.30 -19.68
C ARG A 169 -16.69 -6.92 -18.23
N LEU A 170 -16.49 -5.62 -17.98
CA LEU A 170 -16.62 -5.05 -16.64
C LEU A 170 -18.09 -5.05 -16.21
N PHE A 171 -18.96 -4.57 -17.09
CA PHE A 171 -20.42 -4.71 -16.95
C PHE A 171 -21.12 -4.70 -18.31
N SER A 172 -22.33 -5.25 -18.35
CA SER A 172 -23.22 -5.25 -19.50
C SER A 172 -24.65 -5.00 -19.01
N PHE A 173 -25.16 -3.78 -19.26
CA PHE A 173 -26.47 -3.33 -18.83
C PHE A 173 -27.36 -3.15 -20.05
N LEU A 174 -28.10 -4.21 -20.38
CA LEU A 174 -28.88 -4.33 -21.62
C LEU A 174 -30.36 -4.59 -21.36
N SER A 175 -31.20 -4.04 -22.21
CA SER A 175 -32.61 -4.42 -22.36
C SER A 175 -32.74 -5.79 -23.04
N SER A 176 -33.97 -6.33 -23.08
CA SER A 176 -34.26 -7.59 -23.77
C SER A 176 -34.04 -7.54 -25.29
N ASP A 177 -33.90 -6.35 -25.87
CA ASP A 177 -33.60 -6.12 -27.29
C ASP A 177 -32.19 -5.57 -27.52
N ASN A 178 -31.26 -5.78 -26.58
CA ASN A 178 -29.84 -5.43 -26.67
C ASN A 178 -29.56 -3.94 -26.83
N GLN A 179 -30.47 -3.10 -26.35
CA GLN A 179 -30.24 -1.66 -26.23
C GLN A 179 -29.71 -1.40 -24.81
N GLY A 180 -28.68 -0.59 -24.68
CA GLY A 180 -27.96 -0.54 -23.42
C GLY A 180 -26.57 0.05 -23.52
N VAL A 181 -25.81 -0.20 -22.47
CA VAL A 181 -24.40 0.15 -22.36
C VAL A 181 -23.60 -1.05 -21.87
N GLU A 182 -22.43 -1.25 -22.46
CA GLU A 182 -21.45 -2.23 -22.05
C GLU A 182 -20.11 -1.52 -21.83
N ALA A 183 -19.42 -1.90 -20.76
CA ALA A 183 -18.03 -1.54 -20.54
C ALA A 183 -17.20 -2.83 -20.56
N TYR A 184 -16.18 -2.88 -21.42
CA TYR A 184 -15.35 -4.07 -21.61
C TYR A 184 -13.92 -3.69 -21.95
N PHE A 185 -12.99 -4.63 -21.78
CA PHE A 185 -11.61 -4.44 -22.18
C PHE A 185 -11.37 -4.93 -23.61
N HIS A 186 -10.68 -4.12 -24.40
CA HIS A 186 -10.09 -4.53 -25.68
C HIS A 186 -8.57 -4.47 -25.55
N GLY A 187 -7.93 -5.63 -25.40
CA GLY A 187 -6.56 -5.67 -24.88
C GLY A 187 -6.51 -5.05 -23.48
N GLN A 188 -5.58 -4.14 -23.26
CA GLN A 188 -5.39 -3.43 -21.98
C GLN A 188 -6.22 -2.14 -21.83
N PHE A 189 -7.08 -1.80 -22.79
CA PHE A 189 -7.81 -0.53 -22.81
C PHE A 189 -9.29 -0.74 -22.53
N LEU A 190 -9.87 0.15 -21.73
CA LEU A 190 -11.30 0.13 -21.41
C LEU A 190 -12.10 0.80 -22.53
N VAL A 191 -13.15 0.11 -22.96
CA VAL A 191 -14.06 0.52 -24.01
C VAL A 191 -15.46 0.61 -23.44
N VAL A 192 -16.18 1.68 -23.77
CA VAL A 192 -17.61 1.81 -23.49
C VAL A 192 -18.37 1.88 -24.80
N GLU A 193 -19.26 0.90 -25.00
CA GLU A 193 -20.17 0.84 -26.14
C GLU A 193 -21.60 1.08 -25.66
N SER A 194 -22.35 1.87 -26.41
CA SER A 194 -23.78 2.03 -26.21
C SER A 194 -24.55 1.72 -27.49
N VAL A 195 -25.69 1.06 -27.34
CA VAL A 195 -26.57 0.66 -28.43
C VAL A 195 -27.95 1.23 -28.21
N GLY A 196 -28.41 2.07 -29.14
CA GLY A 196 -29.71 2.72 -29.10
C GLY A 196 -30.78 2.09 -29.98
N GLY A 197 -31.97 2.68 -29.93
CA GLY A 197 -33.06 2.32 -30.84
C GLY A 197 -32.64 2.42 -32.31
N ARG A 198 -33.11 1.46 -33.13
CA ARG A 198 -32.74 1.26 -34.56
C ARG A 198 -31.29 0.82 -34.80
N GLY A 199 -30.55 0.39 -33.76
CA GLY A 199 -29.21 -0.17 -33.89
C GLY A 199 -28.09 0.87 -34.05
N LYS A 200 -28.35 2.15 -33.73
CA LYS A 200 -27.29 3.18 -33.67
C LYS A 200 -26.31 2.79 -32.54
N LYS A 201 -25.06 2.47 -32.91
CA LYS A 201 -23.99 2.17 -31.96
C LYS A 201 -23.08 3.38 -31.78
N ALA A 202 -22.63 3.64 -30.56
CA ALA A 202 -21.57 4.59 -30.25
C ALA A 202 -20.55 3.90 -29.34
N SER A 203 -19.28 3.97 -29.70
CA SER A 203 -18.17 3.34 -28.97
C SER A 203 -17.11 4.37 -28.62
N LEU A 204 -16.58 4.31 -27.40
CA LEU A 204 -15.49 5.14 -26.94
C LEU A 204 -14.36 4.29 -26.36
N HIS A 205 -13.14 4.51 -26.84
CA HIS A 205 -11.93 3.90 -26.33
C HIS A 205 -11.21 4.88 -25.42
N PHE A 206 -11.00 4.51 -24.16
CA PHE A 206 -10.13 5.26 -23.27
C PHE A 206 -8.66 4.95 -23.55
N THR A 207 -7.81 5.92 -23.25
CA THR A 207 -6.37 5.85 -23.52
C THR A 207 -5.54 5.24 -22.38
N HIS A 208 -6.15 5.01 -21.21
CA HIS A 208 -5.47 4.38 -20.08
C HIS A 208 -5.17 2.91 -20.36
N ALA A 209 -3.89 2.53 -20.22
CA ALA A 209 -3.43 1.16 -20.35
C ALA A 209 -3.40 0.47 -18.99
N PHE A 210 -4.38 -0.41 -18.73
CA PHE A 210 -4.43 -1.23 -17.53
C PHE A 210 -3.41 -2.35 -17.60
N LYS A 211 -2.58 -2.50 -16.56
CA LYS A 211 -1.67 -3.65 -16.47
C LYS A 211 -2.42 -4.83 -15.83
N PRO A 212 -2.17 -6.07 -16.26
CA PRO A 212 -2.64 -7.22 -15.50
C PRO A 212 -1.87 -7.30 -14.18
N GLN A 213 -2.42 -8.03 -13.23
CA GLN A 213 -1.80 -8.37 -11.95
C GLN A 213 -1.48 -7.17 -11.05
N CYS A 214 -2.29 -6.12 -11.13
CA CYS A 214 -2.24 -5.01 -10.18
C CYS A 214 -3.64 -4.47 -9.86
N TRP A 215 -3.75 -3.90 -8.65
CA TRP A 215 -4.99 -3.31 -8.17
C TRP A 215 -5.21 -1.93 -8.74
N TYR A 216 -6.42 -1.69 -9.23
CA TYR A 216 -6.92 -0.38 -9.61
C TYR A 216 -8.26 -0.11 -8.93
N PHE A 217 -8.49 1.15 -8.56
CA PHE A 217 -9.84 1.65 -8.41
C PHE A 217 -10.31 2.25 -9.73
N VAL A 218 -11.38 1.71 -10.29
CA VAL A 218 -11.95 2.16 -11.58
C VAL A 218 -13.29 2.83 -11.33
N GLY A 219 -13.40 4.09 -11.76
CA GLY A 219 -14.66 4.83 -11.81
C GLY A 219 -15.04 5.19 -13.23
N LEU A 220 -16.31 4.98 -13.60
CA LEU A 220 -16.88 5.41 -14.87
C LEU A 220 -18.09 6.29 -14.58
N GLU A 221 -18.14 7.48 -15.17
CA GLU A 221 -19.32 8.35 -15.07
C GLU A 221 -19.76 8.84 -16.43
N HIS A 222 -21.06 8.85 -16.64
CA HIS A 222 -21.68 9.49 -17.77
C HIS A 222 -22.50 10.69 -17.28
N THR A 223 -22.17 11.89 -17.73
CA THR A 223 -22.93 13.11 -17.41
C THR A 223 -23.81 13.48 -18.59
N ASN A 224 -25.10 13.72 -18.33
CA ASN A 224 -26.02 14.29 -19.33
C ASN A 224 -26.45 15.69 -18.86
N LYS A 225 -25.89 16.75 -19.45
CA LYS A 225 -26.30 18.12 -19.15
C LYS A 225 -27.40 18.53 -20.12
N HIS A 226 -28.62 18.74 -19.64
CA HIS A 226 -29.67 19.35 -20.45
C HIS A 226 -29.46 20.87 -20.53
N GLY A 227 -29.04 21.38 -21.70
CA GLY A 227 -28.92 22.82 -21.93
C GLY A 227 -30.29 23.49 -22.13
N LEU A 228 -30.44 24.75 -21.68
CA LEU A 228 -31.65 25.57 -21.83
C LEU A 228 -32.11 25.77 -23.29
N LEU A 229 -31.20 25.60 -24.27
CA LEU A 229 -31.43 25.73 -25.72
C LEU A 229 -31.40 24.39 -26.47
N GLY A 230 -31.52 23.25 -25.78
CA GLY A 230 -31.66 21.93 -26.40
C GLY A 230 -30.36 21.30 -26.96
N LYS A 231 -29.22 21.98 -26.88
CA LYS A 231 -27.89 21.35 -27.04
C LYS A 231 -27.41 20.87 -25.66
N GLY A 232 -27.62 19.59 -25.40
CA GLY A 232 -27.05 18.95 -24.21
C GLY A 232 -25.64 18.44 -24.48
N GLU A 233 -24.71 18.73 -23.57
CA GLU A 233 -23.38 18.14 -23.60
C GLU A 233 -23.40 16.83 -22.80
N SER A 234 -23.11 15.74 -23.49
CA SER A 234 -23.07 14.37 -22.96
C SER A 234 -21.61 13.93 -22.96
N GLU A 235 -21.08 13.64 -21.78
CA GLU A 235 -19.66 13.28 -21.60
C GLU A 235 -19.54 11.96 -20.83
N LEU A 236 -18.53 11.18 -21.19
CA LEU A 236 -18.11 9.99 -20.46
C LEU A 236 -16.72 10.25 -19.85
N ARG A 237 -16.58 9.88 -18.58
CA ARG A 237 -15.39 10.13 -17.76
C ARG A 237 -14.86 8.83 -17.18
N LEU A 238 -13.55 8.64 -17.29
CA LEU A 238 -12.81 7.57 -16.64
C LEU A 238 -11.99 8.14 -15.49
N TYR A 239 -12.14 7.50 -14.33
CA TYR A 239 -11.36 7.72 -13.13
C TYR A 239 -10.50 6.49 -12.87
N VAL A 240 -9.22 6.70 -12.59
CA VAL A 240 -8.27 5.66 -12.19
C VAL A 240 -7.65 6.08 -10.86
N ASP A 241 -7.71 5.20 -9.86
CA ASP A 241 -7.23 5.44 -8.50
C ASP A 241 -7.77 6.75 -7.90
N GLY A 242 -9.07 6.98 -8.13
CA GLY A 242 -9.81 8.15 -7.63
C GLY A 242 -9.56 9.46 -8.39
N SER A 243 -8.61 9.49 -9.33
CA SER A 243 -8.27 10.68 -10.11
C SER A 243 -8.94 10.64 -11.49
N LEU A 244 -9.48 11.77 -11.94
CA LEU A 244 -10.03 11.89 -13.30
C LEU A 244 -8.90 11.74 -14.30
N TYR A 245 -8.94 10.69 -15.11
CA TYR A 245 -7.92 10.40 -16.11
C TYR A 245 -8.28 11.02 -17.47
N GLU A 246 -9.51 10.77 -17.94
CA GLU A 246 -9.95 11.19 -19.27
C GLU A 246 -11.45 11.53 -19.26
N SER A 247 -11.83 12.60 -19.97
CA SER A 247 -13.22 13.01 -20.21
C SER A 247 -13.42 13.24 -21.71
N ARG A 248 -14.45 12.63 -22.28
CA ARG A 248 -14.70 12.68 -23.73
C ARG A 248 -16.18 12.82 -24.03
N PRO A 249 -16.57 13.58 -25.08
CA PRO A 249 -17.94 13.61 -25.55
C PRO A 249 -18.42 12.21 -25.94
N PHE A 250 -19.57 11.80 -25.41
CA PHE A 250 -20.18 10.51 -25.70
C PHE A 250 -21.70 10.64 -25.64
N GLU A 251 -22.36 10.49 -26.79
CA GLU A 251 -23.81 10.59 -26.88
C GLU A 251 -24.45 9.29 -26.37
N PHE A 252 -25.15 9.37 -25.25
CA PHE A 252 -25.87 8.21 -24.72
C PHE A 252 -27.23 8.06 -25.42
N PRO A 253 -27.53 6.88 -26.01
CA PRO A 253 -28.76 6.68 -26.74
C PRO A 253 -29.97 6.63 -25.81
N ARG A 254 -31.12 7.13 -26.29
CA ARG A 254 -32.39 6.95 -25.59
C ARG A 254 -32.81 5.48 -25.68
N ILE A 255 -32.88 4.81 -24.54
CA ILE A 255 -33.40 3.45 -24.41
C ILE A 255 -34.85 3.55 -23.94
N SER A 256 -35.74 2.80 -24.59
CA SER A 256 -37.19 2.90 -24.36
C SER A 256 -37.75 1.73 -23.53
N LYS A 257 -36.98 0.65 -23.40
CA LYS A 257 -37.36 -0.56 -22.67
C LYS A 257 -36.58 -0.69 -21.36
N PRO A 258 -37.18 -1.33 -20.33
CA PRO A 258 -36.47 -1.63 -19.10
C PRO A 258 -35.23 -2.49 -19.35
N LEU A 259 -34.23 -2.36 -18.49
CA LEU A 259 -33.10 -3.29 -18.47
C LEU A 259 -33.61 -4.69 -18.10
N ALA A 260 -33.15 -5.69 -18.84
CA ALA A 260 -33.44 -7.10 -18.59
C ALA A 260 -32.20 -7.82 -18.03
N PHE A 261 -31.01 -7.38 -18.40
CA PHE A 261 -29.75 -8.02 -18.07
C PHE A 261 -28.79 -6.98 -17.48
N CYS A 262 -28.61 -7.01 -16.16
CA CYS A 262 -27.65 -6.17 -15.45
C CYS A 262 -26.44 -7.02 -15.03
N CYS A 263 -25.61 -7.41 -16.00
CA CYS A 263 -24.50 -8.32 -15.75
C CYS A 263 -23.24 -7.54 -15.32
N ILE A 264 -22.52 -8.04 -14.32
CA ILE A 264 -21.22 -7.55 -13.87
C ILE A 264 -20.21 -8.69 -14.05
N GLY A 265 -19.02 -8.37 -14.55
CA GLY A 265 -17.97 -9.35 -14.83
C GLY A 265 -18.26 -10.25 -16.04
N THR A 266 -19.39 -10.07 -16.74
CA THR A 266 -19.76 -10.87 -17.93
C THR A 266 -20.86 -10.18 -18.75
N ASN A 267 -21.16 -10.73 -19.92
CA ASN A 267 -22.35 -10.38 -20.71
C ASN A 267 -23.47 -11.42 -20.54
N SER A 268 -24.70 -11.05 -20.92
CA SER A 268 -25.89 -11.89 -20.79
C SER A 268 -25.69 -13.30 -21.37
N PRO A 269 -25.96 -14.39 -20.63
CA PRO A 269 -25.82 -15.75 -21.13
C PRO A 269 -26.70 -16.04 -22.36
N PRO A 270 -26.24 -16.87 -23.32
CA PRO A 270 -27.02 -17.21 -24.51
C PRO A 270 -28.37 -17.88 -24.21
N THR A 271 -28.44 -18.65 -23.12
CA THR A 271 -29.62 -19.40 -22.67
C THR A 271 -30.75 -18.50 -22.16
N ILE A 272 -30.41 -17.37 -21.55
CA ILE A 272 -31.38 -16.41 -21.00
C ILE A 272 -31.84 -15.43 -22.09
N ALA A 273 -30.97 -15.16 -23.07
CA ALA A 273 -31.26 -14.17 -24.11
C ALA A 273 -32.23 -14.64 -25.20
N GLY A 274 -32.57 -15.94 -25.31
CA GLY A 274 -33.66 -16.53 -26.14
C GLY A 274 -33.67 -16.28 -27.66
N LEU A 275 -32.91 -15.29 -28.14
CA LEU A 275 -32.94 -14.67 -29.46
C LEU A 275 -31.52 -14.43 -30.01
N GLN A 276 -30.48 -14.72 -29.25
CA GLN A 276 -29.08 -14.42 -29.61
C GLN A 276 -28.32 -15.68 -30.08
N ARG A 277 -28.48 -16.05 -31.34
CA ARG A 277 -27.76 -17.22 -31.91
C ARG A 277 -26.26 -17.01 -32.19
N ARG A 278 -25.63 -15.88 -31.81
CA ARG A 278 -24.24 -15.55 -32.23
C ARG A 278 -23.35 -14.74 -31.28
N ARG A 279 -23.76 -14.35 -30.06
CA ARG A 279 -22.87 -13.61 -29.15
C ARG A 279 -22.11 -14.57 -28.22
N ARG A 280 -20.78 -14.54 -28.30
CA ARG A 280 -19.87 -15.23 -27.39
C ARG A 280 -19.97 -14.62 -25.99
N GLN A 281 -20.01 -15.44 -24.95
CA GLN A 281 -19.83 -14.97 -23.58
C GLN A 281 -18.36 -14.61 -23.36
N CYS A 282 -18.07 -13.44 -22.79
CA CYS A 282 -16.71 -13.03 -22.44
C CYS A 282 -16.72 -12.56 -20.98
N PRO A 283 -16.69 -13.51 -20.06
CA PRO A 283 -16.49 -13.24 -18.65
C PRO A 283 -15.10 -12.67 -18.40
N LEU A 284 -15.00 -11.97 -17.28
CA LEU A 284 -13.79 -11.33 -16.81
C LEU A 284 -12.94 -12.37 -16.05
N PHE A 285 -11.63 -12.42 -16.30
CA PHE A 285 -10.71 -13.14 -15.42
C PHE A 285 -10.06 -12.11 -14.49
N ALA A 286 -10.66 -11.91 -13.32
CA ALA A 286 -10.28 -10.85 -12.40
C ALA A 286 -10.85 -11.07 -10.99
N GLU A 287 -10.27 -10.36 -10.03
CA GLU A 287 -10.93 -10.08 -8.77
C GLU A 287 -11.59 -8.70 -8.80
N MET A 288 -12.78 -8.56 -8.21
CA MET A 288 -13.44 -7.27 -8.01
C MET A 288 -13.85 -7.05 -6.56
N GLY A 289 -13.64 -5.83 -6.07
CA GLY A 289 -14.12 -5.42 -4.75
C GLY A 289 -15.62 -5.09 -4.73
N PRO A 290 -16.06 -4.23 -3.81
CA PRO A 290 -17.44 -3.76 -3.79
C PRO A 290 -17.80 -3.00 -5.06
N VAL A 291 -18.96 -3.33 -5.62
CA VAL A 291 -19.49 -2.73 -6.86
C VAL A 291 -20.54 -1.70 -6.52
N TYR A 292 -20.26 -0.45 -6.86
CA TYR A 292 -21.14 0.70 -6.68
C TYR A 292 -21.75 1.11 -8.01
N ILE A 293 -23.08 1.22 -8.07
CA ILE A 293 -23.80 1.75 -9.22
C ILE A 293 -24.63 2.94 -8.74
N PHE A 294 -24.45 4.10 -9.37
CA PHE A 294 -25.11 5.35 -9.03
C PHE A 294 -26.10 5.76 -10.11
N LYS A 295 -27.21 6.38 -9.70
CA LYS A 295 -28.25 6.88 -10.60
C LYS A 295 -27.96 8.27 -11.19
N GLU A 296 -26.81 8.82 -10.85
CA GLU A 296 -26.29 10.09 -11.34
C GLU A 296 -24.77 10.13 -11.11
N PRO A 297 -24.03 10.99 -11.82
CA PRO A 297 -22.62 11.23 -11.57
C PRO A 297 -22.36 11.72 -10.13
N ILE A 298 -21.39 11.12 -9.46
CA ILE A 298 -20.93 11.54 -8.13
C ILE A 298 -19.80 12.58 -8.22
N GLY A 299 -19.10 12.69 -9.35
CA GLY A 299 -18.07 13.70 -9.57
C GLY A 299 -16.73 13.40 -8.89
N PRO A 300 -15.70 14.21 -9.19
CA PRO A 300 -14.30 13.88 -8.89
C PRO A 300 -13.98 13.78 -7.39
N ASP A 301 -14.59 14.62 -6.56
CA ASP A 301 -14.29 14.64 -5.13
C ASP A 301 -14.74 13.36 -4.42
N ARG A 302 -16.02 12.98 -4.62
CA ARG A 302 -16.57 11.74 -4.07
C ARG A 302 -15.90 10.51 -4.65
N MET A 303 -15.52 10.52 -5.93
CA MET A 303 -14.77 9.42 -6.55
C MET A 303 -13.39 9.23 -5.90
N ARG A 304 -12.67 10.34 -5.62
CA ARG A 304 -11.39 10.32 -4.91
C ARG A 304 -11.53 9.76 -3.50
N ARG A 305 -12.53 10.25 -2.75
CA ARG A 305 -12.81 9.81 -1.38
C ARG A 305 -13.28 8.36 -1.32
N LEU A 306 -14.01 7.88 -2.32
CA LEU A 306 -14.41 6.49 -2.44
C LEU A 306 -13.21 5.57 -2.72
N ALA A 307 -12.26 6.02 -3.54
CA ALA A 307 -11.00 5.31 -3.77
C ALA A 307 -10.12 5.30 -2.52
N SER A 308 -9.92 6.44 -1.85
CA SER A 308 -9.07 6.52 -0.64
C SER A 308 -9.61 5.70 0.52
N ARG A 309 -10.93 5.53 0.64
CA ARG A 309 -11.57 4.66 1.63
C ARG A 309 -11.19 3.18 1.48
N GLY A 310 -10.79 2.74 0.30
CA GLY A 310 -10.55 1.32 0.02
C GLY A 310 -11.83 0.51 -0.15
N GLY A 311 -11.67 -0.81 -0.32
CA GLY A 311 -12.77 -1.74 -0.57
C GLY A 311 -13.22 -2.55 0.65
N ASP A 312 -12.66 -2.30 1.83
CA ASP A 312 -12.91 -3.11 3.04
C ASP A 312 -14.16 -2.66 3.79
N THR A 313 -14.48 -1.37 3.68
CA THR A 313 -15.58 -0.77 4.41
C THR A 313 -16.90 -1.12 3.73
N LEU A 314 -17.79 -1.81 4.46
CA LEU A 314 -19.19 -1.91 4.08
C LEU A 314 -19.91 -0.60 4.46
N PRO A 315 -20.39 0.20 3.48
CA PRO A 315 -21.17 1.40 3.75
C PRO A 315 -22.41 1.10 4.60
N SER A 316 -22.71 2.01 5.53
CA SER A 316 -23.93 1.99 6.33
C SER A 316 -24.72 3.26 6.10
N PHE A 317 -26.05 3.16 6.09
CA PHE A 317 -26.95 4.27 5.80
C PHE A 317 -28.09 4.35 6.82
N GLY A 318 -28.58 5.56 7.06
CA GLY A 318 -29.71 5.85 7.96
C GLY A 318 -29.29 6.37 9.34
N ASN A 319 -30.27 6.70 10.18
CA ASN A 319 -30.05 7.39 11.46
C ASN A 319 -29.23 6.58 12.50
N GLY A 320 -29.07 5.27 12.29
CA GLY A 320 -28.24 4.38 13.10
C GLY A 320 -26.88 4.03 12.49
N ALA A 321 -26.60 4.47 11.25
CA ALA A 321 -25.25 4.44 10.69
C ALA A 321 -24.42 5.45 11.50
N GLY A 322 -23.56 4.96 12.39
CA GLY A 322 -23.09 5.72 13.54
C GLY A 322 -22.35 7.02 13.22
N LEU A 323 -22.53 8.01 14.11
CA LEU A 323 -21.43 8.90 14.48
C LEU A 323 -20.30 8.04 15.10
N PRO A 324 -19.01 8.38 14.95
CA PRO A 324 -17.95 7.63 15.60
C PRO A 324 -18.11 7.70 17.12
N TRP A 325 -18.57 6.61 17.73
CA TRP A 325 -18.57 6.44 19.17
C TRP A 325 -17.15 6.04 19.60
N LYS A 326 -16.52 6.84 20.47
CA LYS A 326 -15.18 6.63 21.08
C LYS A 326 -14.15 5.98 20.15
N ALA A 327 -13.53 6.79 19.30
CA ALA A 327 -12.29 6.41 18.66
C ALA A 327 -11.13 6.40 19.68
N THR A 328 -10.16 5.53 19.43
CA THR A 328 -8.93 5.31 20.21
C THR A 328 -7.88 6.40 19.97
N ASN A 329 -7.90 7.05 18.79
CA ASN A 329 -7.08 8.23 18.46
C ASN A 329 -7.80 9.15 17.45
N ASP A 330 -7.27 10.36 17.25
CA ASP A 330 -7.87 11.37 16.37
C ASP A 330 -7.90 10.95 14.89
N HIS A 331 -6.93 10.15 14.44
CA HIS A 331 -6.89 9.67 13.05
C HIS A 331 -8.03 8.70 12.76
N VAL A 332 -8.23 7.69 13.62
CA VAL A 332 -9.34 6.72 13.51
C VAL A 332 -10.68 7.44 13.61
N LYS A 333 -10.76 8.45 14.47
CA LYS A 333 -11.94 9.32 14.56
C LYS A 333 -12.22 10.03 13.23
N SER A 334 -11.21 10.69 12.68
CA SER A 334 -11.30 11.44 11.41
C SER A 334 -11.71 10.53 10.25
N MET A 335 -11.10 9.33 10.13
CA MET A 335 -11.48 8.34 9.11
C MET A 335 -12.94 7.91 9.23
N ALA A 336 -13.42 7.69 10.46
CA ALA A 336 -14.80 7.31 10.69
C ALA A 336 -15.78 8.46 10.39
N GLU A 337 -15.44 9.70 10.76
CA GLU A 337 -16.22 10.90 10.42
C GLU A 337 -16.28 11.12 8.89
N GLU A 338 -15.15 10.98 8.20
CA GLU A 338 -15.08 11.09 6.74
C GLU A 338 -15.91 9.99 6.05
N SER A 339 -15.83 8.75 6.53
CA SER A 339 -16.60 7.62 6.00
C SER A 339 -18.10 7.82 6.20
N PHE A 340 -18.52 8.32 7.37
CA PHE A 340 -19.91 8.68 7.65
C PHE A 340 -20.41 9.80 6.73
N ALA A 341 -19.63 10.87 6.58
CA ALA A 341 -19.96 11.99 5.68
C ALA A 341 -20.12 11.50 4.23
N LEU A 342 -19.18 10.69 3.74
CA LEU A 342 -19.22 10.12 2.40
C LEU A 342 -20.45 9.24 2.18
N ASN A 343 -20.82 8.39 3.16
CA ASN A 343 -22.02 7.56 3.07
C ASN A 343 -23.30 8.40 2.96
N ASN A 344 -23.41 9.48 3.74
CA ASN A 344 -24.56 10.39 3.66
C ASN A 344 -24.66 11.11 2.31
N GLU A 345 -23.53 11.59 1.79
CA GLU A 345 -23.48 12.26 0.48
C GLU A 345 -23.83 11.31 -0.68
N MET A 346 -23.36 10.05 -0.61
CA MET A 346 -23.61 9.04 -1.65
C MET A 346 -25.01 8.42 -1.56
N GLY A 347 -25.61 8.35 -0.37
CA GLY A 347 -26.84 7.60 -0.14
C GLY A 347 -28.00 8.04 -1.05
N ALA A 348 -28.09 9.33 -1.36
CA ALA A 348 -29.14 9.85 -2.23
C ALA A 348 -29.00 9.37 -3.69
N SER A 349 -27.77 9.22 -4.20
CA SER A 349 -27.45 8.89 -5.59
C SER A 349 -27.17 7.39 -5.81
N LEU A 350 -26.85 6.63 -4.76
CA LEU A 350 -26.53 5.21 -4.85
C LEU A 350 -27.75 4.38 -5.26
N HIS A 351 -27.63 3.67 -6.37
CA HIS A 351 -28.68 2.82 -6.92
C HIS A 351 -28.55 1.37 -6.42
N LEU A 352 -27.38 0.77 -6.59
CA LEU A 352 -27.07 -0.59 -6.16
C LEU A 352 -25.68 -0.63 -5.53
N LEU A 353 -25.54 -1.46 -4.51
CA LEU A 353 -24.27 -1.76 -3.87
C LEU A 353 -24.16 -3.26 -3.58
N TYR A 354 -23.22 -3.92 -4.24
CA TYR A 354 -22.89 -5.31 -3.97
C TYR A 354 -21.53 -5.38 -3.30
N HIS A 355 -21.49 -5.92 -2.08
CA HIS A 355 -20.26 -6.08 -1.33
C HIS A 355 -19.90 -7.58 -1.26
N PRO A 356 -18.65 -7.98 -1.57
CA PRO A 356 -18.22 -9.39 -1.53
C PRO A 356 -18.58 -10.10 -0.23
N SER A 357 -18.35 -9.43 0.91
CA SER A 357 -18.67 -9.97 2.25
C SER A 357 -20.14 -10.27 2.52
N LEU A 358 -21.06 -9.85 1.65
CA LEU A 358 -22.49 -10.14 1.77
C LEU A 358 -22.94 -11.31 0.88
N LEU A 359 -22.08 -11.81 -0.02
CA LEU A 359 -22.43 -12.93 -0.88
C LEU A 359 -22.66 -14.19 -0.03
N THR A 360 -23.87 -14.73 -0.11
CA THR A 360 -24.25 -15.95 0.60
C THR A 360 -24.83 -16.96 -0.40
N GLY A 361 -24.14 -18.08 -0.59
CA GLY A 361 -24.51 -19.08 -1.59
C GLY A 361 -24.47 -18.49 -3.00
N ARG A 362 -25.63 -18.36 -3.64
CA ARG A 362 -25.75 -17.79 -5.00
C ARG A 362 -26.27 -16.35 -5.04
N PHE A 363 -26.48 -15.72 -3.89
CA PHE A 363 -27.15 -14.42 -3.82
C PHE A 363 -26.32 -13.40 -3.06
N CYS A 364 -26.13 -12.22 -3.67
CA CYS A 364 -25.53 -11.06 -3.03
C CYS A 364 -26.61 -9.99 -2.81
N PRO A 365 -26.99 -9.68 -1.56
CA PRO A 365 -27.99 -8.66 -1.29
C PRO A 365 -27.48 -7.26 -1.65
N ASP A 366 -28.40 -6.39 -2.07
CA ASP A 366 -28.13 -4.97 -2.31
C ASP A 366 -28.08 -4.19 -0.99
N ALA A 367 -26.91 -3.62 -0.69
CA ALA A 367 -26.62 -2.86 0.53
C ALA A 367 -26.88 -1.34 0.41
N SER A 368 -27.43 -0.84 -0.70
CA SER A 368 -27.78 0.58 -0.86
C SER A 368 -28.89 1.03 0.11
N PRO A 369 -29.14 2.33 0.40
CA PRO A 369 -30.20 2.75 1.32
C PRO A 369 -31.63 2.53 0.77
N SER A 370 -32.53 2.02 1.62
CA SER A 370 -33.92 1.71 1.27
C SER A 370 -34.67 2.97 0.79
N GLY A 371 -34.98 3.03 -0.51
CA GLY A 371 -35.64 4.19 -1.14
C GLY A 371 -35.16 4.51 -2.55
N SER A 372 -34.01 3.98 -2.97
CA SER A 372 -33.50 4.15 -4.34
C SER A 372 -34.24 3.26 -5.38
N SER A 373 -34.81 2.12 -4.98
CA SER A 373 -35.35 1.10 -5.92
C SER A 373 -36.71 0.44 -5.60
N GLY A 374 -37.45 0.86 -4.56
CA GLY A 374 -38.80 0.32 -4.28
C GLY A 374 -38.81 -1.04 -3.56
N THR A 375 -39.99 -1.44 -3.07
CA THR A 375 -40.22 -2.61 -2.20
C THR A 375 -40.04 -3.95 -2.94
N HIS A 376 -39.25 -4.84 -2.33
CA HIS A 376 -38.68 -6.12 -2.84
C HIS A 376 -37.40 -5.97 -3.69
N ARG A 377 -36.27 -5.69 -3.03
CA ARG A 377 -34.94 -5.80 -3.63
C ARG A 377 -34.62 -7.26 -3.93
N ARG A 378 -34.55 -7.60 -5.22
CA ARG A 378 -33.99 -8.89 -5.62
C ARG A 378 -32.46 -8.80 -5.49
N PRO A 379 -31.82 -9.74 -4.78
CA PRO A 379 -30.37 -9.81 -4.71
C PRO A 379 -29.77 -10.04 -6.11
N ALA A 380 -28.50 -9.69 -6.28
CA ALA A 380 -27.77 -10.16 -7.45
C ALA A 380 -27.58 -11.69 -7.36
N GLU A 381 -27.79 -12.38 -8.48
CA GLU A 381 -27.59 -13.82 -8.59
C GLU A 381 -26.22 -14.12 -9.22
N VAL A 382 -25.51 -15.12 -8.70
CA VAL A 382 -24.26 -15.62 -9.26
C VAL A 382 -24.53 -16.38 -10.55
N LEU A 383 -23.89 -15.94 -11.63
CA LEU A 383 -23.77 -16.68 -12.89
C LEU A 383 -22.51 -17.56 -12.80
N GLY A 384 -22.64 -18.85 -13.14
CA GLY A 384 -21.52 -19.80 -13.08
C GLY A 384 -20.99 -20.00 -11.66
N LEU A 385 -19.67 -19.87 -11.50
CA LEU A 385 -18.97 -19.96 -10.23
C LEU A 385 -18.30 -18.63 -9.89
N VAL A 386 -18.85 -17.90 -8.91
CA VAL A 386 -18.20 -16.72 -8.33
C VAL A 386 -17.87 -17.05 -6.88
N HIS A 387 -16.59 -17.02 -6.55
CA HIS A 387 -16.10 -17.27 -5.20
C HIS A 387 -15.81 -15.95 -4.50
N VAL A 388 -15.92 -15.92 -3.18
CA VAL A 388 -15.39 -14.79 -2.39
C VAL A 388 -14.01 -15.17 -1.94
N SER A 389 -12.99 -14.47 -2.44
CA SER A 389 -11.66 -14.55 -1.86
C SER A 389 -11.61 -13.65 -0.65
N SER A 390 -11.10 -14.17 0.46
CA SER A 390 -10.75 -13.38 1.63
C SER A 390 -9.24 -13.44 1.81
N ARG A 391 -8.61 -12.29 1.97
CA ARG A 391 -7.18 -12.17 2.24
C ARG A 391 -6.95 -11.46 3.56
N VAL A 392 -5.87 -11.84 4.23
CA VAL A 392 -5.37 -11.19 5.43
C VAL A 392 -4.10 -10.46 5.06
N ARG A 393 -4.06 -9.14 5.25
CA ARG A 393 -2.87 -8.36 4.89
C ARG A 393 -1.75 -8.63 5.91
N PRO A 394 -0.47 -8.66 5.48
CA PRO A 394 0.65 -8.86 6.41
C PRO A 394 0.64 -7.93 7.63
N ALA A 395 0.27 -6.64 7.45
CA ALA A 395 0.17 -5.69 8.55
C ALA A 395 -0.94 -6.02 9.56
N GLU A 396 -2.07 -6.59 9.12
CA GLU A 396 -3.15 -7.06 10.00
C GLU A 396 -2.70 -8.27 10.81
N SER A 397 -1.97 -9.20 10.17
CA SER A 397 -1.42 -10.36 10.85
C SER A 397 -0.38 -9.98 11.90
N LEU A 398 0.47 -8.99 11.65
CA LEU A 398 1.40 -8.47 12.66
C LEU A 398 0.64 -7.86 13.85
N TRP A 399 -0.41 -7.09 13.59
CA TRP A 399 -1.24 -6.52 14.65
C TRP A 399 -1.88 -7.62 15.51
N ALA A 400 -2.36 -8.69 14.88
CA ALA A 400 -3.05 -9.78 15.55
C ALA A 400 -2.12 -10.86 16.15
N LEU A 401 -0.82 -10.86 15.82
CA LEU A 401 0.12 -11.90 16.23
C LEU A 401 0.36 -11.93 17.74
N ALA A 402 0.59 -10.76 18.33
CA ALA A 402 0.92 -10.63 19.75
C ALA A 402 0.62 -9.22 20.26
N TYR A 403 0.55 -9.10 21.59
CA TYR A 403 0.49 -7.81 22.26
C TYR A 403 1.72 -6.96 21.90
N GLY A 404 1.53 -5.68 21.57
CA GLY A 404 2.60 -4.80 21.07
C GLY A 404 2.79 -4.79 19.55
N GLY A 405 1.96 -5.55 18.80
CA GLY A 405 1.90 -5.51 17.34
C GLY A 405 3.26 -5.73 16.67
N PRO A 406 3.77 -4.77 15.87
CA PRO A 406 5.02 -4.97 15.13
C PRO A 406 6.27 -5.05 16.04
N MET A 407 6.16 -4.66 17.31
CA MET A 407 7.26 -4.80 18.29
C MET A 407 7.59 -6.27 18.62
N ALA A 408 6.69 -7.20 18.29
CA ALA A 408 6.94 -8.64 18.39
C ALA A 408 8.12 -9.12 17.53
N LEU A 409 8.60 -8.30 16.59
CA LEU A 409 9.76 -8.60 15.75
C LEU A 409 11.10 -8.28 16.42
N LEU A 410 11.14 -7.41 17.44
CA LEU A 410 12.39 -6.98 18.08
C LEU A 410 13.23 -8.11 18.69
N PRO A 411 12.65 -9.18 19.27
CA PRO A 411 13.44 -10.30 19.75
C PRO A 411 14.30 -10.98 18.67
N LEU A 412 14.01 -10.78 17.38
CA LEU A 412 14.83 -11.30 16.28
C LEU A 412 16.12 -10.50 16.06
N THR A 413 16.20 -9.27 16.59
CA THR A 413 17.34 -8.36 16.40
C THR A 413 18.30 -8.35 17.58
N ILE A 414 17.99 -9.06 18.66
CA ILE A 414 18.80 -9.13 19.88
C ILE A 414 19.26 -10.56 20.13
N SER A 415 20.49 -10.71 20.60
CA SER A 415 21.10 -12.04 20.83
C SER A 415 20.77 -12.61 22.21
N ASN A 416 20.71 -11.76 23.24
CA ASN A 416 20.37 -12.17 24.60
C ASN A 416 19.72 -11.03 25.39
N VAL A 417 19.09 -11.37 26.52
CA VAL A 417 18.42 -10.43 27.43
C VAL A 417 18.85 -10.72 28.87
N LEU A 418 19.14 -9.67 29.64
CA LEU A 418 19.39 -9.81 31.08
C LEU A 418 18.08 -10.14 31.80
N MET A 419 17.99 -11.29 32.46
CA MET A 419 16.71 -11.79 33.02
C MET A 419 16.04 -10.84 34.02
N ASP A 420 16.82 -10.09 34.80
CA ASP A 420 16.29 -9.21 35.86
C ASP A 420 15.80 -7.85 35.33
N SER A 421 16.52 -7.27 34.36
CA SER A 421 16.19 -5.93 33.81
C SER A 421 15.43 -5.99 32.49
N LEU A 422 15.42 -7.16 31.84
CA LEU A 422 14.97 -7.37 30.47
C LEU A 422 15.67 -6.47 29.43
N GLU A 423 16.85 -5.96 29.76
CA GLU A 423 17.67 -5.17 28.85
C GLU A 423 18.40 -6.08 27.85
N PRO A 424 18.49 -5.69 26.56
CA PRO A 424 19.30 -6.42 25.59
C PRO A 424 20.77 -6.45 25.98
N THR A 425 21.41 -7.61 25.85
CA THR A 425 22.82 -7.79 26.15
C THR A 425 23.53 -8.56 25.04
N PRO A 426 24.81 -8.27 24.74
CA PRO A 426 25.57 -9.04 23.77
C PRO A 426 25.67 -10.51 24.17
N GLY A 427 25.33 -11.41 23.24
CA GLY A 427 25.55 -12.85 23.34
C GLY A 427 26.87 -13.25 22.70
N ASP A 428 26.93 -14.49 22.17
CA ASP A 428 28.07 -14.92 21.35
C ASP A 428 28.21 -14.03 20.09
N LEU A 429 29.44 -13.87 19.60
CA LEU A 429 29.78 -13.03 18.44
C LEU A 429 29.02 -13.48 17.18
N SER A 430 28.95 -14.79 16.94
CA SER A 430 28.28 -15.37 15.77
C SER A 430 26.77 -15.10 15.78
N LEU A 431 26.13 -15.29 16.93
CA LEU A 431 24.71 -15.01 17.12
C LEU A 431 24.42 -13.52 17.07
N SER A 432 25.27 -12.69 17.67
CA SER A 432 25.16 -11.23 17.62
C SER A 432 25.18 -10.74 16.18
N PHE A 433 26.11 -11.23 15.36
CA PHE A 433 26.18 -10.93 13.92
C PHE A 433 24.87 -11.31 13.20
N ALA A 434 24.40 -12.55 13.40
CA ALA A 434 23.19 -13.04 12.75
C ALA A 434 21.92 -12.26 13.15
N THR A 435 21.81 -11.82 14.41
CA THR A 435 20.67 -11.01 14.86
C THR A 435 20.77 -9.56 14.37
N VAL A 436 21.98 -9.01 14.36
CA VAL A 436 22.23 -7.65 13.86
C VAL A 436 21.83 -7.58 12.39
N SER A 437 22.18 -8.57 11.55
CA SER A 437 21.83 -8.59 10.12
C SER A 437 20.33 -8.51 9.81
N LEU A 438 19.47 -8.86 10.78
CA LEU A 438 18.01 -8.75 10.66
C LEU A 438 17.46 -7.38 11.06
N SER A 439 18.26 -6.51 11.68
CA SER A 439 17.79 -5.24 12.24
C SER A 439 17.18 -4.30 11.20
N ALA A 440 17.88 -4.04 10.10
CA ALA A 440 17.41 -3.15 9.04
C ALA A 440 16.08 -3.61 8.41
N PRO A 441 15.91 -4.88 7.97
CA PRO A 441 14.61 -5.34 7.46
C PRO A 441 13.52 -5.33 8.53
N VAL A 442 13.83 -5.63 9.80
CA VAL A 442 12.85 -5.52 10.91
C VAL A 442 12.35 -4.08 11.06
N PHE A 443 13.24 -3.09 11.12
CA PHE A 443 12.83 -1.67 11.22
C PHE A 443 12.02 -1.22 10.00
N ARG A 444 12.36 -1.67 8.78
CA ARG A 444 11.57 -1.38 7.57
C ARG A 444 10.20 -2.05 7.60
N ILE A 445 10.09 -3.27 8.13
CA ILE A 445 8.78 -3.91 8.34
C ILE A 445 7.94 -3.14 9.35
N ILE A 446 8.53 -2.66 10.46
CA ILE A 446 7.82 -1.80 11.42
C ILE A 446 7.35 -0.50 10.72
N SER A 447 8.20 0.11 9.90
CA SER A 447 7.90 1.30 9.08
C SER A 447 6.72 1.10 8.11
N LEU A 448 6.56 -0.12 7.57
CA LEU A 448 5.39 -0.48 6.74
C LEU A 448 4.15 -0.77 7.60
N ALA A 449 4.33 -1.55 8.68
CA ALA A 449 3.24 -2.01 9.54
C ALA A 449 2.52 -0.86 10.27
N ILE A 450 3.24 0.20 10.62
CA ILE A 450 2.75 1.35 11.39
C ILE A 450 1.70 2.20 10.65
N GLN A 451 1.54 2.01 9.33
CA GLN A 451 0.44 2.61 8.56
C GLN A 451 -0.92 2.00 8.94
N HIS A 452 -0.93 0.75 9.42
CA HIS A 452 -2.14 0.10 9.90
C HIS A 452 -2.56 0.70 11.25
N PRO A 453 -3.82 1.19 11.41
CA PRO A 453 -4.26 1.89 12.62
C PRO A 453 -4.07 1.08 13.91
N GLY A 454 -4.33 -0.24 13.86
CA GLY A 454 -4.13 -1.11 15.03
C GLY A 454 -2.66 -1.23 15.44
N ASN A 455 -1.72 -1.28 14.48
CA ASN A 455 -0.29 -1.32 14.80
C ASN A 455 0.20 0.01 15.36
N ASN A 456 -0.32 1.12 14.83
CA ASN A 456 -0.03 2.46 15.32
C ASN A 456 -0.40 2.60 16.80
N GLU A 457 -1.61 2.16 17.16
CA GLU A 457 -2.07 2.18 18.55
C GLU A 457 -1.22 1.31 19.47
N GLU A 458 -0.86 0.10 19.03
CA GLU A 458 -0.02 -0.80 19.82
C GLU A 458 1.37 -0.20 20.08
N LEU A 459 1.94 0.52 19.12
CA LEU A 459 3.21 1.22 19.30
C LEU A 459 3.11 2.35 20.33
N CYS A 460 2.02 3.12 20.33
CA CYS A 460 1.76 4.10 21.38
C CYS A 460 1.56 3.45 22.76
N ARG A 461 0.84 2.33 22.84
CA ARG A 461 0.58 1.62 24.10
C ARG A 461 1.81 0.93 24.68
N ALA A 462 2.71 0.46 23.83
CA ALA A 462 3.86 -0.35 24.21
C ALA A 462 5.13 0.47 24.54
N PHE A 463 5.04 1.79 24.67
CA PHE A 463 6.21 2.67 24.84
C PHE A 463 7.27 2.39 23.77
N ALA A 464 6.81 2.33 22.52
CA ALA A 464 7.66 1.89 21.42
C ALA A 464 8.88 2.78 21.21
N PRO A 465 8.83 4.13 21.28
CA PRO A 465 10.01 4.97 21.13
C PRO A 465 11.13 4.57 22.12
N GLU A 466 10.79 4.33 23.39
CA GLU A 466 11.74 3.93 24.42
C GLU A 466 12.32 2.53 24.16
N LEU A 467 11.48 1.56 23.80
CA LEU A 467 11.91 0.20 23.53
C LEU A 467 12.77 0.11 22.26
N LEU A 468 12.39 0.83 21.19
CA LEU A 468 13.17 0.95 19.97
C LEU A 468 14.52 1.62 20.24
N SER A 469 14.56 2.64 21.09
CA SER A 469 15.81 3.33 21.47
C SER A 469 16.75 2.39 22.23
N ARG A 470 16.25 1.56 23.15
CA ARG A 470 17.05 0.54 23.85
C ARG A 470 17.61 -0.52 22.91
N VAL A 471 16.78 -1.03 21.99
CA VAL A 471 17.24 -2.00 20.98
C VAL A 471 18.27 -1.37 20.04
N LEU A 472 18.03 -0.14 19.57
CA LEU A 472 18.98 0.59 18.75
C LEU A 472 20.31 0.79 19.50
N HIS A 473 20.28 1.15 20.78
CA HIS A 473 21.49 1.29 21.59
C HIS A 473 22.31 0.00 21.62
N TYR A 474 21.64 -1.12 21.86
CA TYR A 474 22.27 -2.44 21.82
C TYR A 474 22.87 -2.76 20.43
N LEU A 475 22.13 -2.51 19.35
CA LEU A 475 22.59 -2.77 17.98
C LEU A 475 23.84 -1.94 17.64
N LEU A 476 23.83 -0.68 18.04
CA LEU A 476 24.95 0.25 17.84
C LEU A 476 26.21 -0.18 18.63
N GLN A 477 26.03 -0.69 19.86
CA GLN A 477 27.14 -1.28 20.63
C GLN A 477 27.65 -2.61 20.05
N ALA A 478 26.76 -3.42 19.47
CA ALA A 478 27.15 -4.68 18.84
C ALA A 478 27.95 -4.43 17.56
N LEU A 479 27.51 -3.47 16.73
CA LEU A 479 28.19 -3.06 15.51
C LEU A 479 29.55 -2.43 15.77
N SER A 480 29.71 -1.66 16.86
CA SER A 480 31.01 -1.04 17.18
C SER A 480 32.10 -2.07 17.50
N LYS A 481 31.72 -3.24 18.03
CA LYS A 481 32.63 -4.35 18.38
C LYS A 481 32.97 -5.29 17.21
N LEU A 482 32.22 -5.23 16.12
CA LEU A 482 32.34 -6.18 15.01
C LEU A 482 33.36 -5.68 13.99
N GLU A 483 34.54 -6.30 13.88
CA GLU A 483 35.62 -5.86 12.97
C GLU A 483 35.14 -5.76 11.50
N SER A 484 35.69 -4.79 10.76
CA SER A 484 35.24 -4.33 9.43
C SER A 484 35.44 -5.32 8.25
N GLY A 485 35.50 -6.62 8.52
CA GLY A 485 36.04 -7.63 7.60
C GLY A 485 35.04 -8.52 6.85
N GLU A 486 33.80 -8.67 7.32
CA GLU A 486 32.80 -9.55 6.69
C GLU A 486 31.49 -8.80 6.50
N GLU A 487 30.65 -9.27 5.56
CA GLU A 487 29.38 -8.73 5.04
C GLU A 487 28.29 -8.43 6.10
N ALA A 488 28.66 -7.72 7.16
CA ALA A 488 27.78 -7.09 8.12
C ALA A 488 27.02 -5.99 7.38
N LEU A 489 25.73 -5.82 7.72
CA LEU A 489 24.90 -4.68 7.33
C LEU A 489 25.76 -3.44 7.08
N THR A 490 25.66 -2.87 5.89
CA THR A 490 26.31 -1.60 5.66
C THR A 490 25.75 -0.62 6.69
N ASP A 491 26.63 0.10 7.39
CA ASP A 491 26.27 1.14 8.36
C ASP A 491 25.15 2.06 7.80
N GLU A 492 25.13 2.25 6.48
CA GLU A 492 24.09 2.98 5.74
C GLU A 492 22.69 2.37 5.80
N GLU A 493 22.55 1.04 5.72
CA GLU A 493 21.25 0.36 5.71
C GLU A 493 20.49 0.52 7.03
N LEU A 494 21.21 0.49 8.16
CA LEU A 494 20.60 0.68 9.48
C LEU A 494 20.10 2.12 9.62
N VAL A 495 20.92 3.12 9.30
CA VAL A 495 20.50 4.54 9.36
C VAL A 495 19.30 4.76 8.45
N ALA A 496 19.34 4.24 7.22
CA ALA A 496 18.23 4.36 6.28
C ALA A 496 16.93 3.71 6.82
N ALA A 497 17.03 2.56 7.49
CA ALA A 497 15.88 1.89 8.09
C ALA A 497 15.27 2.69 9.26
N ILE A 498 16.11 3.27 10.12
CA ILE A 498 15.66 4.12 11.23
C ILE A 498 15.03 5.42 10.71
N VAL A 499 15.66 6.08 9.73
CA VAL A 499 15.12 7.27 9.06
C VAL A 499 13.77 6.95 8.43
N SER A 500 13.66 5.84 7.71
CA SER A 500 12.41 5.37 7.12
C SER A 500 11.33 5.18 8.19
N LEU A 501 11.64 4.54 9.32
CA LEU A 501 10.71 4.34 10.42
C LEU A 501 10.20 5.67 10.98
N CYS A 502 11.08 6.63 11.25
CA CYS A 502 10.69 7.94 11.78
C CYS A 502 9.84 8.74 10.77
N GLN A 503 10.16 8.67 9.47
CA GLN A 503 9.41 9.37 8.42
C GLN A 503 8.09 8.69 8.05
N SER A 504 7.94 7.39 8.33
CA SER A 504 6.75 6.63 7.98
C SER A 504 5.48 7.17 8.64
N GLN A 505 5.59 7.82 9.81
CA GLN A 505 4.43 8.34 10.50
C GLN A 505 3.77 9.51 9.80
N ARG A 506 2.59 9.25 9.23
CA ARG A 506 1.72 10.23 8.57
C ARG A 506 0.45 10.54 9.36
N ASN A 507 0.02 9.58 10.18
CA ASN A 507 -1.30 9.60 10.80
C ASN A 507 -1.27 10.00 12.28
N ASN A 508 -0.09 9.96 12.90
CA ASN A 508 0.11 10.25 14.32
C ASN A 508 1.35 11.14 14.50
N HIS A 509 1.12 12.46 14.58
CA HIS A 509 2.20 13.44 14.69
C HIS A 509 2.94 13.33 16.03
N GLU A 510 2.24 13.04 17.13
CA GLU A 510 2.86 12.88 18.44
C GLU A 510 3.84 11.70 18.47
N LEU A 511 3.43 10.55 17.94
CA LEU A 511 4.32 9.39 17.81
C LEU A 511 5.51 9.71 16.89
N LYS A 512 5.30 10.46 15.80
CA LYS A 512 6.38 10.90 14.92
C LYS A 512 7.42 11.74 15.67
N VAL A 513 6.97 12.73 16.43
CA VAL A 513 7.83 13.59 17.27
C VAL A 513 8.62 12.76 18.28
N GLN A 514 7.99 11.79 18.94
CA GLN A 514 8.67 10.88 19.88
C GLN A 514 9.71 9.97 19.21
N LEU A 515 9.44 9.47 18.00
CA LEU A 515 10.41 8.68 17.24
C LEU A 515 11.62 9.53 16.83
N PHE A 516 11.40 10.77 16.39
CA PHE A 516 12.49 11.70 16.07
C PHE A 516 13.36 11.99 17.29
N SER A 517 12.77 12.34 18.44
CA SER A 517 13.52 12.63 19.65
C SER A 517 14.28 11.41 20.19
N SER A 518 13.66 10.23 20.18
CA SER A 518 14.24 9.02 20.83
C SER A 518 15.23 8.26 19.96
N LEU A 519 15.12 8.33 18.63
CA LEU A 519 15.92 7.51 17.70
C LEU A 519 16.91 8.32 16.85
N LEU A 520 16.59 9.56 16.48
CA LEU A 520 17.42 10.35 15.56
C LEU A 520 18.18 11.48 16.26
N LEU A 521 17.53 12.19 17.18
CA LEU A 521 18.08 13.42 17.79
C LEU A 521 18.87 13.16 19.07
N ASP A 522 18.70 12.00 19.71
CA ASP A 522 19.48 11.62 20.88
C ASP A 522 20.91 11.22 20.47
N LEU A 523 21.80 12.21 20.32
CA LEU A 523 23.19 11.97 19.93
C LEU A 523 23.98 11.14 20.95
N LYS A 524 23.52 11.03 22.20
CA LYS A 524 24.13 10.11 23.18
C LYS A 524 24.09 8.68 22.67
N LEU A 525 22.95 8.28 22.07
CA LEU A 525 22.74 6.97 21.48
C LEU A 525 23.78 6.65 20.38
N TRP A 526 24.05 7.64 19.52
CA TRP A 526 24.88 7.50 18.35
C TRP A 526 26.38 7.71 18.61
N SER A 527 26.71 8.45 19.68
CA SER A 527 28.10 8.77 20.06
C SER A 527 28.98 7.55 20.36
N SER A 528 28.40 6.36 20.57
CA SER A 528 29.15 5.11 20.79
C SER A 528 29.54 4.39 19.49
N CYS A 529 29.13 4.92 18.34
CA CYS A 529 29.32 4.29 17.03
C CYS A 529 30.56 4.80 16.31
N ARG A 530 30.87 4.19 15.17
CA ARG A 530 31.94 4.67 14.29
C ARG A 530 31.61 6.03 13.70
N TYR A 531 32.64 6.82 13.40
CA TYR A 531 32.54 8.12 12.76
C TYR A 531 31.65 8.10 11.50
N GLY A 532 31.82 7.10 10.63
CA GLY A 532 31.03 6.97 9.40
C GLY A 532 29.52 6.92 9.61
N LEU A 533 29.07 6.16 10.62
CA LEU A 533 27.65 6.04 10.97
C LEU A 533 27.08 7.34 11.53
N GLN A 534 27.82 8.00 12.42
CA GLN A 534 27.44 9.29 12.99
C GLN A 534 27.35 10.38 11.92
N LYS A 535 28.32 10.43 11.01
CA LYS A 535 28.29 11.32 9.85
C LYS A 535 27.07 11.06 8.98
N LYS A 536 26.78 9.79 8.66
CA LYS A 536 25.61 9.43 7.85
C LYS A 536 24.30 9.86 8.49
N LEU A 537 24.16 9.72 9.81
CA LEU A 537 23.00 10.23 10.55
C LEU A 537 22.86 11.75 10.38
N LEU A 538 23.93 12.51 10.63
CA LEU A 538 23.91 13.98 10.54
C LEU A 538 23.57 14.46 9.13
N SER A 539 24.16 13.85 8.10
CA SER A 539 23.79 14.15 6.71
C SER A 539 22.33 13.81 6.40
N SER A 540 21.80 12.70 6.95
CA SER A 540 20.38 12.35 6.79
C SER A 540 19.46 13.34 7.51
N LEU A 541 19.86 13.85 8.68
CA LEU A 541 19.13 14.89 9.40
C LEU A 541 19.08 16.19 8.60
N ALA A 542 20.20 16.59 7.97
CA ALA A 542 20.26 17.76 7.10
C ALA A 542 19.26 17.66 5.94
N ASP A 543 19.22 16.52 5.24
CA ASP A 543 18.26 16.26 4.16
C ASP A 543 16.80 16.31 4.66
N MET A 544 16.55 15.82 5.88
CA MET A 544 15.21 15.81 6.46
C MET A 544 14.68 17.20 6.81
N VAL A 545 15.53 18.21 7.08
CA VAL A 545 15.06 19.56 7.43
C VAL A 545 14.10 20.10 6.37
N PHE A 546 14.35 19.85 5.09
CA PHE A 546 13.52 20.35 3.99
C PHE A 546 12.10 19.76 3.95
N THR A 547 11.91 18.56 4.50
CA THR A 547 10.63 17.84 4.45
C THR A 547 9.96 17.72 5.82
N GLU A 548 10.72 17.78 6.90
CA GLU A 548 10.28 17.41 8.26
C GLU A 548 10.57 18.50 9.31
N SER A 549 10.91 19.73 8.91
CA SER A 549 11.29 20.80 9.85
C SER A 549 10.26 21.08 10.97
N ALA A 550 8.96 20.95 10.69
CA ALA A 550 7.92 21.13 11.71
C ALA A 550 8.03 20.05 12.81
N CYS A 551 8.14 18.78 12.42
CA CYS A 551 8.31 17.67 13.34
C CYS A 551 9.62 17.78 14.14
N MET A 552 10.73 18.17 13.47
CA MET A 552 12.02 18.35 14.14
C MET A 552 11.96 19.45 15.21
N ARG A 553 11.23 20.55 14.97
CA ARG A 553 11.05 21.62 15.97
C ARG A 553 10.20 21.17 17.15
N ASP A 554 9.09 20.48 16.89
CA ASP A 554 8.24 19.92 17.95
C ASP A 554 9.01 18.88 18.78
N ALA A 555 9.97 18.18 18.18
CA ALA A 555 10.91 17.29 18.85
C ALA A 555 12.08 18.01 19.55
N LYS A 556 12.09 19.35 19.55
CA LYS A 556 13.14 20.21 20.15
C LYS A 556 14.54 19.95 19.58
N ALA A 557 14.62 19.67 18.27
CA ALA A 557 15.88 19.31 17.61
C ALA A 557 17.01 20.33 17.83
N MET A 558 16.74 21.64 17.75
CA MET A 558 17.76 22.67 18.01
C MET A 558 18.44 22.48 19.37
N GLN A 559 17.65 22.38 20.44
CA GLN A 559 18.19 22.18 21.80
C GLN A 559 18.92 20.84 21.91
N MET A 560 18.32 19.74 21.43
CA MET A 560 18.90 18.40 21.54
C MET A 560 20.22 18.26 20.78
N LEU A 561 20.32 18.85 19.58
CA LEU A 561 21.52 18.82 18.76
C LEU A 561 22.63 19.67 19.37
N LEU A 562 22.33 20.85 19.91
CA LEU A 562 23.30 21.69 20.59
C LEU A 562 23.81 21.02 21.89
N ASP A 563 22.91 20.47 22.71
CA ASP A 563 23.28 19.71 23.91
C ASP A 563 24.11 18.47 23.56
N GLY A 564 23.71 17.76 22.51
CA GLY A 564 24.43 16.60 21.99
C GLY A 564 25.81 16.96 21.45
N CYS A 565 25.95 18.09 20.74
CA CYS A 565 27.23 18.62 20.26
C CYS A 565 28.19 18.87 21.42
N ARG A 566 27.71 19.52 22.49
CA ARG A 566 28.49 19.79 23.70
C ARG A 566 28.88 18.51 24.44
N ARG A 567 27.93 17.59 24.65
CA ARG A 567 28.14 16.40 25.48
C ARG A 567 28.84 15.25 24.76
N CYS A 568 28.70 15.13 23.45
CA CYS A 568 29.22 14.00 22.67
C CYS A 568 30.46 14.37 21.84
N TYR A 569 30.53 15.60 21.32
CA TYR A 569 31.55 16.02 20.35
C TYR A 569 32.51 17.06 20.93
N TRP A 570 32.98 16.83 22.15
CA TRP A 570 33.84 17.76 22.89
C TRP A 570 35.34 17.53 22.67
N ALA A 571 36.10 18.63 22.71
CA ALA A 571 37.55 18.65 22.83
C ALA A 571 37.99 18.85 24.29
N ILE A 572 37.25 19.65 25.06
CA ILE A 572 37.43 19.92 26.49
C ILE A 572 36.39 19.11 27.27
N GLN A 573 36.80 18.25 28.19
CA GLN A 573 35.84 17.41 28.92
C GLN A 573 35.09 18.20 29.99
N GLU A 574 33.77 18.04 30.03
CA GLU A 574 32.88 18.56 31.07
C GLU A 574 32.41 17.43 32.01
N PRO A 575 31.88 17.73 33.21
CA PRO A 575 31.41 16.70 34.14
C PRO A 575 30.29 15.80 33.59
N ASP A 576 29.45 16.32 32.71
CA ASP A 576 28.33 15.60 32.07
C ASP A 576 28.65 15.14 30.63
N SER A 577 29.89 15.33 30.19
CA SER A 577 30.38 14.83 28.91
C SER A 577 30.34 13.30 28.84
N ILE A 578 29.92 12.78 27.69
CA ILE A 578 29.91 11.35 27.40
C ILE A 578 31.30 10.93 26.92
N ASP A 579 31.88 9.95 27.61
CA ASP A 579 33.19 9.37 27.29
C ASP A 579 33.07 7.87 26.97
N ASN A 580 32.72 7.57 25.72
CA ASN A 580 32.70 6.19 25.23
C ASN A 580 34.10 5.67 24.87
N PHE A 581 35.09 6.56 24.72
CA PHE A 581 36.46 6.22 24.30
C PHE A 581 37.25 5.60 25.46
N ALA A 582 36.98 6.02 26.70
CA ALA A 582 37.51 5.38 27.89
C ALA A 582 37.10 3.89 28.03
N LEU A 583 35.92 3.51 27.52
CA LEU A 583 35.42 2.13 27.52
C LEU A 583 36.08 1.24 26.44
N THR A 584 36.46 1.83 25.30
CA THR A 584 37.00 1.09 24.15
C THR A 584 38.52 1.12 24.06
N GLY A 585 39.20 1.92 24.90
CA GLY A 585 40.66 2.09 24.88
C GLY A 585 41.19 2.80 23.63
N THR A 586 40.29 3.35 22.81
CA THR A 586 40.63 4.09 21.58
C THR A 586 40.83 5.57 21.89
N LYS A 587 41.76 6.23 21.19
CA LYS A 587 41.93 7.68 21.32
C LYS A 587 40.92 8.41 20.45
N ARG A 588 40.23 9.40 21.01
CA ARG A 588 39.38 10.31 20.25
C ARG A 588 40.22 11.10 19.23
N SER A 589 39.85 11.05 17.95
CA SER A 589 40.51 11.85 16.92
C SER A 589 39.86 13.23 16.84
N LEU A 590 40.63 14.28 17.06
CA LEU A 590 40.11 15.65 17.06
C LEU A 590 39.57 16.05 15.67
N GLY A 591 40.15 15.49 14.61
CA GLY A 591 39.74 15.74 13.23
C GLY A 591 38.35 15.19 12.91
N GLU A 592 38.04 13.96 13.32
CA GLU A 592 36.69 13.39 13.12
C GLU A 592 35.65 14.11 13.97
N VAL A 593 36.01 14.52 15.19
CA VAL A 593 35.11 15.29 16.07
C VAL A 593 34.76 16.63 15.43
N ASN A 594 35.76 17.39 14.94
CA ASN A 594 35.50 18.66 14.26
C ASN A 594 34.64 18.45 13.01
N ALA A 595 34.91 17.41 12.21
CA ALA A 595 34.09 17.12 11.05
C ALA A 595 32.62 16.79 11.41
N LEU A 596 32.37 16.08 12.52
CA LEU A 596 31.00 15.83 13.01
C LEU A 596 30.34 17.10 13.53
N VAL A 597 31.10 17.99 14.19
CA VAL A 597 30.60 19.30 14.61
C VAL A 597 30.18 20.11 13.38
N ASP A 598 31.01 20.17 12.34
CA ASP A 598 30.71 20.90 11.10
C ASP A 598 29.42 20.37 10.45
N GLU A 599 29.29 19.04 10.30
CA GLU A 599 28.09 18.42 9.74
C GLU A 599 26.84 18.68 10.60
N LEU A 600 26.98 18.72 11.93
CA LEU A 600 25.88 19.05 12.84
C LEU A 600 25.47 20.52 12.72
N LEU A 601 26.43 21.44 12.64
CA LEU A 601 26.17 22.87 12.47
C LEU A 601 25.47 23.17 11.14
N VAL A 602 25.73 22.40 10.08
CA VAL A 602 24.94 22.46 8.84
C VAL A 602 23.47 22.14 9.09
N VAL A 603 23.15 21.13 9.92
CA VAL A 603 21.75 20.82 10.28
C VAL A 603 21.11 22.01 11.01
N ILE A 604 21.83 22.63 11.94
CA ILE A 604 21.39 23.80 12.71
C ILE A 604 21.13 24.99 11.78
N GLU A 605 22.06 25.28 10.86
CA GLU A 605 21.93 26.34 9.86
C GLU A 605 20.67 26.15 9.00
N LEU A 606 20.48 24.93 8.48
CA LEU A 606 19.31 24.60 7.67
C LEU A 606 18.00 24.76 8.46
N MET A 607 18.00 24.39 9.75
CA MET A 607 16.83 24.56 10.61
C MET A 607 16.46 26.02 10.84
N LEU A 608 17.46 26.90 11.01
CA LEU A 608 17.27 28.36 11.10
C LEU A 608 16.74 28.92 9.78
N GLY A 609 17.32 28.51 8.65
CA GLY A 609 16.89 28.94 7.32
C GLY A 609 15.45 28.54 6.99
N ALA A 610 14.99 27.41 7.54
CA ALA A 610 13.63 26.91 7.36
C ALA A 610 12.61 27.49 8.37
N ALA A 611 13.00 28.39 9.28
CA ALA A 611 12.16 28.83 10.40
C ALA A 611 11.16 29.93 10.00
N SER A 612 9.96 29.88 10.60
CA SER A 612 8.99 30.98 10.53
C SER A 612 9.41 32.13 11.45
N SER A 613 8.92 33.34 11.20
CA SER A 613 9.33 34.55 11.94
C SER A 613 9.18 34.45 13.47
N THR A 614 8.24 33.64 13.97
CA THR A 614 8.05 33.38 15.41
C THR A 614 9.00 32.32 15.96
N ALA A 615 9.26 31.25 15.18
CA ALA A 615 10.16 30.16 15.58
C ALA A 615 11.63 30.61 15.66
N VAL A 616 12.04 31.54 14.78
CA VAL A 616 13.39 32.13 14.78
C VAL A 616 13.77 32.70 16.15
N SER A 617 12.82 33.32 16.89
CA SER A 617 13.16 33.90 18.18
C SER A 617 13.51 32.86 19.25
N ASP A 618 12.91 31.68 19.20
CA ASP A 618 13.16 30.61 20.17
C ASP A 618 14.47 29.88 19.81
N ASP A 619 14.68 29.61 18.52
CA ASP A 619 15.90 29.00 17.99
C ASP A 619 17.13 29.88 18.28
N VAL A 620 17.03 31.20 18.07
CA VAL A 620 18.08 32.17 18.41
C VAL A 620 18.38 32.19 19.91
N ARG A 621 17.37 32.06 20.78
CA ARG A 621 17.60 31.98 22.22
C ARG A 621 18.38 30.71 22.60
N CYS A 622 18.11 29.58 21.95
CA CYS A 622 18.88 28.35 22.15
C CYS A 622 20.35 28.54 21.74
N LEU A 623 20.60 29.17 20.59
CA LEU A 623 21.96 29.46 20.11
C LEU A 623 22.73 30.41 21.03
N ILE A 624 22.09 31.49 21.49
CA ILE A 624 22.72 32.41 22.45
C ILE A 624 23.07 31.67 23.74
N GLY A 625 22.15 30.84 24.25
CA GLY A 625 22.41 29.99 25.41
C GLY A 625 23.62 29.09 25.20
N PHE A 626 23.69 28.41 24.05
CA PHE A 626 24.82 27.58 23.68
C PHE A 626 26.14 28.36 23.60
N ILE A 627 26.19 29.51 22.94
CA ILE A 627 27.40 30.33 22.81
C ILE A 627 27.91 30.81 24.17
N VAL A 628 27.00 31.18 25.08
CA VAL A 628 27.36 31.67 26.42
C VAL A 628 27.88 30.55 27.32
N GLU A 629 27.33 29.35 27.20
CA GLU A 629 27.61 28.25 28.11
C GLU A 629 28.62 27.22 27.58
N CYS A 630 28.84 27.16 26.27
CA CYS A 630 29.69 26.15 25.65
C CYS A 630 31.18 26.47 25.88
N PRO A 631 31.93 25.59 26.55
CA PRO A 631 33.35 25.81 26.81
C PRO A 631 34.24 25.46 25.62
N GLN A 632 33.69 25.01 24.49
CA GLN A 632 34.42 24.52 23.32
C GLN A 632 34.67 25.65 22.31
N PRO A 633 35.90 26.20 22.18
CA PRO A 633 36.15 27.35 21.31
C PRO A 633 35.86 27.06 19.83
N ASN A 634 36.15 25.83 19.38
CA ASN A 634 35.88 25.36 18.01
C ASN A 634 34.37 25.32 17.69
N GLN A 635 33.53 24.89 18.64
CA GLN A 635 32.08 24.85 18.43
C GLN A 635 31.48 26.26 18.46
N VAL A 636 31.95 27.12 19.37
CA VAL A 636 31.50 28.52 19.47
C VAL A 636 31.89 29.32 18.22
N LEU A 637 33.14 29.18 17.74
CA LEU A 637 33.59 29.80 16.49
C LEU A 637 32.75 29.36 15.31
N GLY A 638 32.55 28.05 15.14
CA GLY A 638 31.69 27.53 14.07
C GLY A 638 30.27 28.08 14.14
N THR A 639 29.68 28.17 15.34
CA THR A 639 28.31 28.72 15.52
C THR A 639 28.22 30.22 15.20
N LEU A 640 29.29 30.99 15.36
CA LEU A 640 29.34 32.43 15.09
C LEU A 640 29.56 32.77 13.60
N ASP A 641 30.08 31.83 12.81
CA ASP A 641 30.31 31.99 11.38
C ASP A 641 29.01 31.87 10.55
N TYR A 642 27.93 31.34 11.16
CA TYR A 642 26.57 31.22 10.61
C TYR A 642 25.62 32.26 11.21
#